data_AF-A0AAF0E0W9-F1
#
_entry.id   AF-A0AAF0E0W9-F1
#
_cell.length_a   1.000
_cell.length_b   1.000
_cell.length_c   1.000
_cell.angle_alpha   90.00
_cell.angle_beta   90.00
_cell.angle_gamma   90.00
#
_symmetry.space_group_name_H-M   'P 1'
#
loop_
_entity.id
_entity.type
_entity.pdbx_description
1 polymer ?
#
loop_
_entity_poly.entity_id
_entity_poly.type
_entity_poly.pdbx_seq_one_letter_code
_entity_poly.pdbx_strand_id
1 'polypeptide(L)'
;MAGVQLEEQRKSGFDFSGHTRNASLAAKGHAVPRATSTGTTIVGLIYKDGVVLGADTRATEGPIVADKNCEKIHYISDHIRCCGAGTAADTEFVTNLISSNIQLHELNTRKRARVVTAMTLLKQRLFQYQGYIGAALVLGGYDSTGPQLFTIAPHGSTDKLPYVTMGSGSLAAMSVFESRWRPDMEVRGTTDAQEADAIALVVDAIESGIFNDLGSGSNVDVCVIREKTTQMLRNYRKPNERVHKEQDYKFPRGTTAWTKEQIRDMIVQEKRVYVGPVGLIPEGQMREVPLETGDLAVNALVANVHGTILATTSRCTHYGMPLAKGVLTGDGRVYCPFHGACFRMATGDIEDAPGLDPLKKIEVEIQDGEIYLLVDIEALKKPTDPVCKNQSKKHPHTVFVGGGAVTLHAVQEMRRRGYKGAITVLTAEPHATIDRPKLSKGLAPELDKLLIHKESYWQERLDVDLRTSCYAYAVDLDTKRVLIRGEDIVPFDNLVLATGSLSRRLPIEGARLEGVYTLRSLHDAQKISEALERRFQQHLVIIGTGFIGLEMGIAFARRAKVTLIGQTHVPLEGPLGRQVGYGLQTAIVNERPLRFLNAVDVVRIEAGPNGHVAGVVVQPRAKGSAELYLPADMVLMSTGAKPATDFLRNSPSFPALRPDGSVEVDSALRVVGTTSVYAGGDIASYPGPNGLTRIEHWNVASNHGREIGRTLATGRVRVYSHIPVFWSGLGSALRYVGSGAGFNAVHVDGEPDEEEFVAYYAKDDQVIAVATMRRDPMMVQALALMRAGRMPRLSELARGVDPMSLSLDTAVSQL
;
A
#
# COMPACT_ATOMS: atom_id res chain seq x y z
N MET A 1 -15.87 -44.21 -11.58
CA MET A 1 -17.23 -43.67 -11.78
C MET A 1 -17.70 -43.11 -10.44
N ALA A 2 -18.01 -41.85 -10.21
CA ALA A 2 -17.90 -40.62 -10.98
C ALA A 2 -17.42 -39.56 -9.96
N GLY A 3 -16.28 -38.92 -10.22
CA GLY A 3 -15.78 -37.83 -9.38
C GLY A 3 -16.44 -36.54 -9.81
N VAL A 4 -17.20 -35.92 -8.92
CA VAL A 4 -17.71 -34.56 -9.11
C VAL A 4 -16.53 -33.62 -8.88
N GLN A 5 -15.86 -33.22 -9.97
CA GLN A 5 -14.99 -32.05 -9.99
C GLN A 5 -15.88 -30.82 -9.77
N LEU A 6 -15.74 -30.18 -8.60
CA LEU A 6 -16.17 -28.81 -8.42
C LEU A 6 -15.27 -27.94 -9.31
N GLU A 7 -15.88 -27.26 -10.27
CA GLU A 7 -15.23 -26.27 -11.12
C GLU A 7 -14.59 -25.19 -10.25
N GLU A 8 -13.28 -25.25 -10.08
CA GLU A 8 -12.47 -24.06 -9.88
C GLU A 8 -12.83 -23.08 -11.01
N GLN A 9 -13.43 -21.95 -10.68
CA GLN A 9 -13.42 -20.80 -11.59
C GLN A 9 -11.97 -20.41 -11.81
N ARG A 10 -11.35 -21.02 -12.82
CA ARG A 10 -10.14 -20.50 -13.45
C ARG A 10 -10.47 -19.06 -13.79
N LYS A 11 -9.77 -18.10 -13.17
CA LYS A 11 -9.71 -16.73 -13.70
C LYS A 11 -9.14 -16.83 -15.11
N SER A 12 -10.02 -16.95 -16.09
CA SER A 12 -9.67 -16.94 -17.50
C SER A 12 -9.20 -15.54 -17.86
N GLY A 13 -8.07 -15.42 -18.56
CA GLY A 13 -7.68 -14.15 -19.16
C GLY A 13 -8.81 -13.61 -20.06
N PHE A 14 -9.00 -12.29 -19.99
CA PHE A 14 -10.11 -11.47 -20.50
C PHE A 14 -11.41 -11.54 -19.67
N ASP A 15 -11.67 -10.48 -18.89
CA ASP A 15 -12.95 -10.22 -18.20
C ASP A 15 -13.79 -9.21 -19.01
N PHE A 16 -14.95 -9.64 -19.48
CA PHE A 16 -15.89 -8.82 -20.26
C PHE A 16 -16.97 -8.16 -19.39
N SER A 17 -16.89 -8.24 -18.05
CA SER A 17 -17.80 -7.54 -17.13
C SER A 17 -17.83 -6.03 -17.43
N GLY A 18 -16.67 -5.46 -17.79
CA GLY A 18 -16.52 -4.09 -18.26
C GLY A 18 -17.28 -3.80 -19.56
N HIS A 19 -17.34 -4.75 -20.50
CA HIS A 19 -18.13 -4.62 -21.74
C HIS A 19 -19.63 -4.57 -21.42
N THR A 20 -20.14 -5.49 -20.60
CA THR A 20 -21.55 -5.51 -20.20
C THR A 20 -21.96 -4.22 -19.48
N ARG A 21 -21.09 -3.73 -18.59
CA ARG A 21 -21.25 -2.43 -17.93
C ARG A 21 -21.28 -1.29 -18.96
N ASN A 22 -20.32 -1.26 -19.89
CA ASN A 22 -20.23 -0.22 -20.91
C ASN A 22 -21.43 -0.23 -21.86
N ALA A 23 -21.94 -1.41 -22.23
CA ALA A 23 -23.16 -1.56 -23.01
C ALA A 23 -24.39 -1.03 -22.26
N SER A 24 -24.49 -1.31 -20.95
CA SER A 24 -25.54 -0.74 -20.09
C SER A 24 -25.44 0.79 -19.98
N LEU A 25 -24.23 1.34 -19.91
CA LEU A 25 -23.99 2.78 -19.88
C LEU A 25 -24.31 3.44 -21.23
N ALA A 26 -23.97 2.80 -22.34
CA ALA A 26 -24.31 3.26 -23.69
C ALA A 26 -25.83 3.30 -23.92
N ALA A 27 -26.55 2.27 -23.48
CA ALA A 27 -28.01 2.22 -23.52
C ALA A 27 -28.67 3.34 -22.70
N LYS A 28 -27.95 3.91 -21.73
CA LYS A 28 -28.36 5.07 -20.90
C LYS A 28 -27.86 6.41 -21.45
N GLY A 29 -27.31 6.45 -22.66
CA GLY A 29 -26.85 7.68 -23.33
C GLY A 29 -25.45 8.17 -22.91
N HIS A 30 -24.69 7.39 -22.13
CA HIS A 30 -23.32 7.76 -21.79
C HIS A 30 -22.34 7.42 -22.92
N ALA A 31 -21.38 8.32 -23.17
CA ALA A 31 -20.31 8.09 -24.14
C ALA A 31 -19.41 6.93 -23.66
N VAL A 32 -19.22 5.94 -24.53
CA VAL A 32 -18.34 4.79 -24.26
C VAL A 32 -16.88 5.23 -24.41
N PRO A 33 -15.98 4.83 -23.49
CA PRO A 33 -14.55 5.08 -23.65
C PRO A 33 -14.05 4.47 -24.97
N ARG A 34 -13.26 5.23 -25.74
CA ARG A 34 -12.65 4.71 -26.97
C ARG A 34 -11.35 4.00 -26.62
N ALA A 35 -11.14 2.82 -27.19
CA ALA A 35 -9.87 2.12 -27.04
C ALA A 35 -8.75 2.88 -27.76
N THR A 36 -7.57 2.95 -27.14
CA THR A 36 -6.36 3.46 -27.78
C THR A 36 -5.99 2.52 -28.93
N SER A 37 -6.04 3.03 -30.16
CA SER A 37 -5.69 2.29 -31.38
C SER A 37 -4.23 2.54 -31.69
N THR A 38 -3.51 1.52 -32.12
CA THR A 38 -2.09 1.67 -32.34
C THR A 38 -1.77 2.47 -33.59
N GLY A 39 -2.72 2.69 -34.52
CA GLY A 39 -2.49 3.39 -35.79
C GLY A 39 -1.17 2.95 -36.42
N THR A 40 -1.02 1.69 -36.79
CA THR A 40 0.32 1.09 -36.93
C THR A 40 0.63 0.66 -38.33
N THR A 41 1.91 0.72 -38.69
CA THR A 41 2.46 -0.05 -39.79
C THR A 41 3.32 -1.16 -39.20
N ILE A 42 2.90 -2.41 -39.39
CA ILE A 42 3.73 -3.58 -39.09
C ILE A 42 4.00 -4.35 -40.38
N VAL A 43 5.22 -4.85 -40.53
CA VAL A 43 5.64 -5.58 -41.72
C VAL A 43 6.54 -6.74 -41.36
N GLY A 44 6.68 -7.69 -42.28
CA GLY A 44 7.73 -8.69 -42.23
C GLY A 44 8.05 -9.24 -43.60
N LEU A 45 9.27 -9.75 -43.78
CA LEU A 45 9.66 -10.50 -44.98
C LEU A 45 10.63 -11.64 -44.64
N ILE A 46 10.63 -12.66 -45.49
CA ILE A 46 11.56 -13.76 -45.47
C ILE A 46 12.69 -13.46 -46.45
N TYR A 47 13.93 -13.69 -46.01
CA TYR A 47 15.12 -13.76 -46.86
C TYR A 47 15.77 -15.14 -46.68
N LYS A 48 16.81 -15.45 -47.47
CA LYS A 48 17.43 -16.78 -47.51
C LYS A 48 17.69 -17.42 -46.14
N ASP A 49 18.28 -16.66 -45.23
CA ASP A 49 18.81 -17.16 -43.96
C ASP A 49 18.00 -16.69 -42.74
N GLY A 50 16.83 -16.06 -42.94
CA GLY A 50 16.04 -15.56 -41.81
C GLY A 50 14.76 -14.79 -42.14
N VAL A 51 14.24 -14.14 -41.11
CA VAL A 51 13.05 -13.26 -41.17
C VAL A 51 13.43 -11.89 -40.62
N VAL A 52 12.98 -10.84 -41.30
CA VAL A 52 13.06 -9.46 -40.78
C VAL A 52 11.65 -8.95 -40.53
N LEU A 53 11.40 -8.49 -39.31
CA LEU A 53 10.17 -7.85 -38.90
C LEU A 53 10.40 -6.36 -38.69
N GLY A 54 9.39 -5.54 -38.96
CA GLY A 54 9.44 -4.10 -38.71
C GLY A 54 8.14 -3.56 -38.15
N ALA A 55 8.25 -2.52 -37.33
CA ALA A 55 7.12 -1.76 -36.83
C ALA A 55 7.47 -0.30 -36.59
N ASP A 56 6.50 0.59 -36.74
CA ASP A 56 6.63 1.96 -36.22
C ASP A 56 6.37 2.00 -34.71
N THR A 57 6.59 3.14 -34.06
CA THR A 57 6.57 3.27 -32.58
C THR A 57 5.52 4.25 -32.04
N ARG A 58 4.62 4.76 -32.88
CA ARG A 58 3.54 5.67 -32.46
C ARG A 58 2.31 4.90 -31.99
N ALA A 59 1.68 5.30 -30.89
CA ALA A 59 0.34 4.86 -30.52
C ALA A 59 -0.60 6.07 -30.46
N THR A 60 -1.84 5.92 -30.94
CA THR A 60 -2.78 7.04 -31.06
C THR A 60 -4.11 6.79 -30.33
N GLU A 61 -4.75 7.87 -29.91
CA GLU A 61 -6.13 7.83 -29.42
C GLU A 61 -6.95 8.82 -30.26
N GLY A 62 -7.53 8.32 -31.34
CA GLY A 62 -8.11 9.18 -32.38
C GLY A 62 -7.05 10.11 -32.99
N PRO A 63 -7.23 11.44 -32.97
CA PRO A 63 -6.26 12.39 -33.53
C PRO A 63 -5.06 12.69 -32.60
N ILE A 64 -5.01 12.13 -31.39
CA ILE A 64 -3.98 12.42 -30.40
C ILE A 64 -2.88 11.35 -30.44
N VAL A 65 -1.61 11.77 -30.46
CA VAL A 65 -0.49 10.85 -30.24
C VAL A 65 -0.33 10.60 -28.75
N ALA A 66 -0.70 9.40 -28.30
CA ALA A 66 -0.68 8.98 -26.90
C ALA A 66 0.74 8.58 -26.46
N ASP A 67 1.47 7.87 -27.31
CA ASP A 67 2.88 7.51 -27.10
C ASP A 67 3.65 7.61 -28.42
N LYS A 68 4.89 8.07 -28.36
CA LYS A 68 5.81 8.17 -29.49
C LYS A 68 6.85 7.05 -29.55
N ASN A 69 6.94 6.20 -28.52
CA ASN A 69 7.97 5.17 -28.41
C ASN A 69 7.41 3.81 -27.95
N CYS A 70 6.17 3.50 -28.33
CA CYS A 70 5.49 2.24 -28.01
C CYS A 70 6.21 1.05 -28.67
N GLU A 71 6.35 -0.07 -27.95
CA GLU A 71 6.94 -1.30 -28.48
C GLU A 71 5.84 -2.17 -29.11
N LYS A 72 6.02 -2.49 -30.39
CA LYS A 72 5.03 -3.24 -31.17
C LYS A 72 5.54 -4.57 -31.70
N ILE A 73 6.83 -4.90 -31.47
CA ILE A 73 7.41 -6.19 -31.81
C ILE A 73 7.57 -7.02 -30.53
N HIS A 74 6.55 -7.79 -30.21
CA HIS A 74 6.43 -8.52 -28.95
C HIS A 74 7.29 -9.80 -28.93
N TYR A 75 7.77 -10.16 -27.75
CA TYR A 75 8.51 -11.40 -27.49
C TYR A 75 7.57 -12.61 -27.37
N ILE A 76 7.85 -13.70 -28.11
CA ILE A 76 7.15 -14.99 -27.95
C ILE A 76 8.12 -16.07 -27.45
N SER A 77 9.29 -16.20 -28.08
CA SER A 77 10.39 -17.05 -27.63
C SER A 77 11.72 -16.54 -28.21
N ASP A 78 12.84 -17.16 -27.86
CA ASP A 78 14.18 -16.77 -28.34
C ASP A 78 14.30 -16.75 -29.88
N HIS A 79 13.46 -17.48 -30.59
CA HIS A 79 13.44 -17.62 -32.05
C HIS A 79 12.09 -17.24 -32.70
N ILE A 80 11.17 -16.62 -31.94
CA ILE A 80 9.85 -16.20 -32.42
C ILE A 80 9.50 -14.80 -31.89
N ARG A 81 9.11 -13.90 -32.79
CA ARG A 81 8.63 -12.55 -32.46
C ARG A 81 7.32 -12.24 -33.19
N CYS A 82 6.52 -11.36 -32.61
CA CYS A 82 5.20 -11.05 -33.14
C CYS A 82 4.97 -9.54 -33.17
N CYS A 83 4.79 -8.96 -34.36
CA CYS A 83 4.38 -7.57 -34.47
C CYS A 83 2.87 -7.43 -34.23
N GLY A 84 2.45 -6.41 -33.48
CA GLY A 84 1.05 -6.14 -33.14
C GLY A 84 0.52 -4.83 -33.74
N ALA A 85 -0.68 -4.89 -34.32
CA ALA A 85 -1.47 -3.74 -34.74
C ALA A 85 -2.92 -3.87 -34.26
N GLY A 86 -3.59 -2.74 -34.01
CA GLY A 86 -4.97 -2.69 -33.52
C GLY A 86 -5.04 -2.09 -32.11
N THR A 87 -5.71 -2.71 -31.15
CA THR A 87 -5.74 -2.20 -29.76
C THR A 87 -4.43 -2.55 -29.05
N ALA A 88 -3.71 -1.55 -28.53
CA ALA A 88 -2.38 -1.77 -27.93
C ALA A 88 -2.39 -2.78 -26.77
N ALA A 89 -3.41 -2.67 -25.90
CA ALA A 89 -3.60 -3.61 -24.79
C ALA A 89 -3.89 -5.03 -25.30
N ASP A 90 -4.76 -5.18 -26.30
CA ASP A 90 -5.10 -6.50 -26.84
C ASP A 90 -3.86 -7.18 -27.44
N THR A 91 -3.04 -6.45 -28.21
CA THR A 91 -1.82 -6.99 -28.81
C THR A 91 -0.81 -7.43 -27.75
N GLU A 92 -0.61 -6.64 -26.70
CA GLU A 92 0.32 -6.96 -25.61
C GLU A 92 -0.15 -8.15 -24.77
N PHE A 93 -1.40 -8.16 -24.32
CA PHE A 93 -1.92 -9.24 -23.47
C PHE A 93 -2.03 -10.57 -24.22
N VAL A 94 -2.45 -10.55 -25.50
CA VAL A 94 -2.51 -11.78 -26.30
C VAL A 94 -1.12 -12.36 -26.52
N THR A 95 -0.14 -11.53 -26.90
CA THR A 95 1.22 -12.01 -27.16
C THR A 95 1.91 -12.49 -25.89
N ASN A 96 1.75 -11.80 -24.75
CA ASN A 96 2.28 -12.23 -23.45
C ASN A 96 1.69 -13.57 -22.97
N LEU A 97 0.38 -13.78 -23.17
CA LEU A 97 -0.27 -15.06 -22.87
C LEU A 97 0.30 -16.19 -23.72
N ILE A 98 0.46 -15.97 -25.03
CA ILE A 98 1.01 -17.00 -25.91
C ILE A 98 2.49 -17.24 -25.62
N SER A 99 3.27 -16.21 -25.32
CA SER A 99 4.67 -16.33 -24.88
C SER A 99 4.79 -17.26 -23.67
N SER A 100 3.96 -17.06 -22.66
CA SER A 100 3.91 -17.92 -21.46
C SER A 100 3.54 -19.37 -21.80
N ASN A 101 2.57 -19.58 -22.68
CA ASN A 101 2.15 -20.92 -23.11
C ASN A 101 3.23 -21.64 -23.94
N ILE A 102 3.95 -20.90 -24.79
CA ILE A 102 5.07 -21.44 -25.57
C ILE A 102 6.21 -21.82 -24.63
N GLN A 103 6.58 -20.97 -23.68
CA GLN A 103 7.61 -21.30 -22.69
C GLN A 103 7.27 -22.56 -21.90
N LEU A 104 6.03 -22.70 -21.43
CA LEU A 104 5.55 -23.92 -20.77
C LEU A 104 5.61 -25.15 -21.69
N HIS A 105 5.25 -24.99 -22.97
CA HIS A 105 5.34 -26.07 -23.95
C HIS A 105 6.79 -26.53 -24.16
N GLU A 106 7.74 -25.60 -24.26
CA GLU A 106 9.17 -25.92 -24.42
C GLU A 106 9.75 -26.58 -23.18
N LEU A 107 9.40 -26.10 -21.98
CA LEU A 107 9.82 -26.71 -20.72
C LEU A 107 9.28 -28.14 -20.57
N ASN A 108 8.01 -28.37 -20.92
CA ASN A 108 7.38 -29.68 -20.83
C ASN A 108 7.92 -30.67 -21.87
N THR A 109 8.18 -30.22 -23.08
CA THR A 109 8.65 -31.09 -24.18
C THR A 109 10.18 -31.19 -24.24
N ARG A 110 10.90 -30.30 -23.56
CA ARG A 110 12.35 -30.09 -23.66
C ARG A 110 12.83 -29.88 -25.10
N LYS A 111 11.98 -29.30 -25.95
CA LYS A 111 12.23 -29.02 -27.37
C LYS A 111 11.80 -27.59 -27.68
N ARG A 112 12.50 -26.95 -28.63
CA ARG A 112 12.09 -25.64 -29.16
C ARG A 112 10.73 -25.76 -29.85
N ALA A 113 9.83 -24.83 -29.56
CA ALA A 113 8.52 -24.77 -30.17
C ALA A 113 8.65 -24.36 -31.65
N ARG A 114 7.83 -24.96 -32.52
CA ARG A 114 7.75 -24.55 -33.92
C ARG A 114 6.95 -23.25 -34.05
N VAL A 115 7.23 -22.45 -35.08
CA VAL A 115 6.52 -21.18 -35.33
C VAL A 115 5.02 -21.45 -35.55
N VAL A 116 4.69 -22.57 -36.19
CA VAL A 116 3.30 -23.01 -36.41
C VAL A 116 2.55 -23.26 -35.09
N THR A 117 3.24 -23.64 -34.01
CA THR A 117 2.62 -23.83 -32.68
C THR A 117 2.13 -22.48 -32.13
N ALA A 118 2.99 -21.45 -32.17
CA ALA A 118 2.63 -20.10 -31.76
C ALA A 118 1.50 -19.52 -32.63
N MET A 119 1.58 -19.70 -33.96
CA MET A 119 0.52 -19.30 -34.88
C MET A 119 -0.82 -19.95 -34.53
N THR A 120 -0.82 -21.27 -34.25
CA THR A 120 -2.05 -22.01 -33.94
C THR A 120 -2.69 -21.50 -32.65
N LEU A 121 -1.88 -21.25 -31.61
CA LEU A 121 -2.38 -20.71 -30.34
C LEU A 121 -2.95 -19.29 -30.51
N LEU A 122 -2.25 -18.42 -31.25
CA LEU A 122 -2.74 -17.07 -31.55
C LEU A 122 -4.04 -17.12 -32.34
N LYS A 123 -4.10 -17.93 -33.40
CA LYS A 123 -5.28 -18.14 -34.23
C LYS A 123 -6.48 -18.60 -33.41
N GLN A 124 -6.31 -19.67 -32.62
CA GLN A 124 -7.39 -20.22 -31.80
C GLN A 124 -7.88 -19.19 -30.78
N ARG A 125 -6.95 -18.44 -30.17
CA ARG A 125 -7.29 -17.40 -29.21
C ARG A 125 -8.13 -16.31 -29.87
N LEU A 126 -7.69 -15.74 -30.99
CA LEU A 126 -8.41 -14.67 -31.67
C LEU A 126 -9.75 -15.15 -32.26
N PHE A 127 -9.78 -16.36 -32.83
CA PHE A 127 -11.01 -16.98 -33.30
C PHE A 127 -12.02 -17.19 -32.18
N GLN A 128 -11.60 -17.60 -30.97
CA GLN A 128 -12.50 -17.77 -29.83
C GLN A 128 -13.31 -16.50 -29.53
N TYR A 129 -12.74 -15.33 -29.80
CA TYR A 129 -13.37 -14.03 -29.55
C TYR A 129 -13.88 -13.35 -30.82
N GLN A 130 -13.89 -14.00 -31.99
CA GLN A 130 -14.58 -13.54 -33.21
C GLN A 130 -14.40 -12.03 -33.53
N GLY A 131 -13.20 -11.48 -33.34
CA GLY A 131 -12.89 -10.07 -33.60
C GLY A 131 -13.14 -9.07 -32.46
N TYR A 132 -13.64 -9.50 -31.29
CA TYR A 132 -13.74 -8.65 -30.09
C TYR A 132 -12.38 -8.28 -29.49
N ILE A 133 -11.35 -9.09 -29.77
CA ILE A 133 -9.96 -8.76 -29.48
C ILE A 133 -9.38 -8.14 -30.75
N GLY A 134 -9.08 -6.84 -30.69
CA GLY A 134 -8.60 -6.06 -31.83
C GLY A 134 -7.12 -6.24 -32.09
N ALA A 135 -6.62 -7.47 -32.21
CA ALA A 135 -5.21 -7.76 -32.45
C ALA A 135 -5.00 -8.34 -33.86
N ALA A 136 -4.36 -7.56 -34.73
CA ALA A 136 -3.83 -8.00 -36.02
C ALA A 136 -2.32 -8.23 -35.87
N LEU A 137 -1.86 -9.44 -36.17
CA LEU A 137 -0.52 -9.90 -35.81
C LEU A 137 0.33 -10.38 -37.00
N VAL A 138 1.57 -9.91 -37.10
CA VAL A 138 2.58 -10.49 -38.01
C VAL A 138 3.55 -11.32 -37.18
N LEU A 139 3.52 -12.64 -37.33
CA LEU A 139 4.35 -13.57 -36.59
C LEU A 139 5.54 -14.03 -37.45
N GLY A 140 6.75 -13.75 -37.01
CA GLY A 140 7.98 -14.20 -37.65
C GLY A 140 8.78 -15.12 -36.73
N GLY A 141 9.42 -16.13 -37.29
CA GLY A 141 10.32 -16.99 -36.54
C GLY A 141 11.18 -17.89 -37.42
N TYR A 142 12.15 -18.56 -36.80
CA TYR A 142 12.98 -19.57 -37.45
C TYR A 142 12.87 -20.87 -36.67
N ASP A 143 12.49 -21.96 -37.34
CA ASP A 143 12.44 -23.29 -36.73
C ASP A 143 13.10 -24.36 -37.61
N SER A 144 12.92 -25.64 -37.25
CA SER A 144 13.48 -26.77 -37.99
C SER A 144 13.01 -26.87 -39.45
N THR A 145 12.00 -26.10 -39.86
CA THR A 145 11.51 -26.01 -41.24
C THR A 145 12.00 -24.75 -41.97
N GLY A 146 12.93 -24.01 -41.38
CA GLY A 146 13.49 -22.77 -41.91
C GLY A 146 12.75 -21.51 -41.41
N PRO A 147 12.95 -20.36 -42.08
CA PRO A 147 12.26 -19.11 -41.75
C PRO A 147 10.76 -19.20 -42.08
N GLN A 148 9.93 -18.70 -41.18
CA GLN A 148 8.47 -18.73 -41.30
C GLN A 148 7.89 -17.35 -40.98
N LEU A 149 6.87 -16.96 -41.76
CA LEU A 149 6.18 -15.68 -41.61
C LEU A 149 4.67 -15.89 -41.80
N PHE A 150 3.87 -15.40 -40.85
CA PHE A 150 2.42 -15.53 -40.86
C PHE A 150 1.74 -14.21 -40.55
N THR A 151 0.57 -13.99 -41.12
CA THR A 151 -0.40 -13.02 -40.61
C THR A 151 -1.47 -13.74 -39.81
N ILE A 152 -1.99 -13.09 -38.77
CA ILE A 152 -3.18 -13.52 -38.04
C ILE A 152 -4.11 -12.31 -37.91
N ALA A 153 -5.30 -12.40 -38.50
CA ALA A 153 -6.31 -11.35 -38.39
C ALA A 153 -7.07 -11.42 -37.05
N PRO A 154 -7.71 -10.33 -36.59
CA PRO A 154 -8.50 -10.31 -35.35
C PRO A 154 -9.61 -11.38 -35.27
N HIS A 155 -10.14 -11.82 -36.41
CA HIS A 155 -11.15 -12.88 -36.50
C HIS A 155 -10.55 -14.29 -36.65
N GLY A 156 -9.23 -14.43 -36.57
CA GLY A 156 -8.53 -15.72 -36.61
C GLY A 156 -8.31 -16.32 -37.99
N SER A 157 -8.41 -15.56 -39.09
CA SER A 157 -7.83 -16.01 -40.37
C SER A 157 -6.31 -15.88 -40.33
N THR A 158 -5.65 -16.67 -41.15
CA THR A 158 -4.18 -16.73 -41.20
C THR A 158 -3.69 -16.92 -42.61
N ASP A 159 -2.69 -16.15 -43.02
CA ASP A 159 -1.99 -16.33 -44.30
C ASP A 159 -0.50 -16.56 -44.08
N LYS A 160 0.14 -17.22 -45.05
CA LYS A 160 1.59 -17.45 -45.10
C LYS A 160 2.11 -16.96 -46.44
N LEU A 161 2.88 -15.88 -46.42
CA LEU A 161 3.44 -15.22 -47.60
C LEU A 161 4.91 -14.88 -47.36
N PRO A 162 5.72 -14.70 -48.43
CA PRO A 162 7.14 -14.36 -48.29
C PRO A 162 7.37 -12.94 -47.76
N TYR A 163 6.39 -12.06 -47.89
CA TYR A 163 6.35 -10.73 -47.26
C TYR A 163 4.91 -10.37 -46.94
N VAL A 164 4.71 -9.61 -45.86
CA VAL A 164 3.37 -9.24 -45.37
C VAL A 164 3.39 -7.85 -44.75
N THR A 165 2.26 -7.16 -44.82
CA THR A 165 2.05 -5.87 -44.18
C THR A 165 0.69 -5.85 -43.49
N MET A 166 0.57 -5.26 -42.31
CA MET A 166 -0.70 -5.05 -41.62
C MET A 166 -0.76 -3.72 -40.88
N GLY A 167 -1.97 -3.32 -40.50
CA GLY A 167 -2.27 -2.06 -39.82
C GLY A 167 -2.63 -0.92 -40.80
N SER A 168 -2.76 0.31 -40.29
CA SER A 168 -3.29 1.46 -41.03
C SER A 168 -2.37 1.94 -42.15
N GLY A 169 -1.05 1.88 -41.97
CA GLY A 169 -0.08 2.23 -43.03
C GLY A 169 0.31 1.07 -43.96
N SER A 170 -0.39 -0.07 -43.87
CA SER A 170 -0.05 -1.29 -44.63
C SER A 170 -0.05 -1.10 -46.15
N LEU A 171 -0.97 -0.30 -46.71
CA LEU A 171 -1.02 -0.08 -48.16
C LEU A 171 0.25 0.63 -48.69
N ALA A 172 0.75 1.61 -47.95
CA ALA A 172 1.97 2.34 -48.30
C ALA A 172 3.22 1.46 -48.13
N ALA A 173 3.22 0.58 -47.12
CA ALA A 173 4.28 -0.41 -46.94
C ALA A 173 4.26 -1.50 -48.02
N MET A 174 3.07 -1.95 -48.44
CA MET A 174 2.90 -3.01 -49.42
C MET A 174 3.46 -2.62 -50.78
N SER A 175 3.23 -1.38 -51.22
CA SER A 175 3.78 -0.88 -52.50
C SER A 175 5.32 -0.90 -52.53
N VAL A 176 5.97 -0.70 -51.38
CA VAL A 176 7.43 -0.82 -51.25
C VAL A 176 7.87 -2.27 -51.40
N PHE A 177 7.17 -3.22 -50.76
CA PHE A 177 7.48 -4.64 -50.94
C PHE A 177 7.22 -5.12 -52.36
N GLU A 178 6.07 -4.82 -52.95
CA GLU A 178 5.74 -5.26 -54.32
C GLU A 178 6.70 -4.72 -55.39
N SER A 179 7.28 -3.54 -55.17
CA SER A 179 8.20 -2.91 -56.13
C SER A 179 9.64 -3.41 -56.02
N ARG A 180 10.08 -3.89 -54.84
CA ARG A 180 11.51 -4.12 -54.55
C ARG A 180 11.84 -5.50 -53.99
N TRP A 181 10.86 -6.22 -53.44
CA TRP A 181 11.11 -7.57 -52.91
C TRP A 181 11.48 -8.53 -54.04
N ARG A 182 12.40 -9.45 -53.73
CA ARG A 182 12.87 -10.50 -54.63
C ARG A 182 12.91 -11.82 -53.85
N PRO A 183 12.71 -12.98 -54.51
CA PRO A 183 12.92 -14.27 -53.88
C PRO A 183 14.24 -14.33 -53.12
N ASP A 184 14.18 -14.76 -51.87
CA ASP A 184 15.29 -14.87 -50.92
C ASP A 184 16.13 -13.59 -50.69
N MET A 185 15.62 -12.43 -51.13
CA MET A 185 16.38 -11.18 -51.23
C MET A 185 17.72 -11.36 -51.96
N GLU A 186 17.72 -12.15 -53.05
CA GLU A 186 18.92 -12.37 -53.86
C GLU A 186 19.42 -11.08 -54.54
N VAL A 187 20.61 -10.66 -54.13
CA VAL A 187 21.43 -9.64 -54.78
C VAL A 187 22.75 -10.30 -55.18
N ARG A 188 23.43 -9.80 -56.22
CA ARG A 188 24.76 -10.30 -56.61
C ARG A 188 25.75 -10.06 -55.45
N GLY A 189 25.97 -11.04 -54.57
CA GLY A 189 26.80 -10.87 -53.37
C GLY A 189 26.70 -11.99 -52.31
N THR A 190 27.18 -11.69 -51.10
CA THR A 190 27.25 -12.57 -49.90
C THR A 190 25.97 -12.51 -49.04
N THR A 191 25.79 -13.45 -48.10
CA THR A 191 24.65 -13.49 -47.15
C THR A 191 24.43 -12.18 -46.39
N ASP A 192 25.50 -11.51 -45.94
CA ASP A 192 25.41 -10.24 -45.20
C ASP A 192 24.76 -9.13 -46.03
N ALA A 193 24.98 -9.14 -47.35
CA ALA A 193 24.34 -8.19 -48.25
C ALA A 193 22.84 -8.44 -48.36
N GLN A 194 22.40 -9.70 -48.39
CA GLN A 194 20.98 -10.07 -48.45
C GLN A 194 20.23 -9.64 -47.18
N GLU A 195 20.84 -9.82 -46.01
CA GLU A 195 20.26 -9.37 -44.75
C GLU A 195 20.18 -7.84 -44.66
N ALA A 196 21.25 -7.15 -45.04
CA ALA A 196 21.26 -5.69 -45.06
C ALA A 196 20.18 -5.12 -46.00
N ASP A 197 19.99 -5.75 -47.17
CA ASP A 197 18.95 -5.38 -48.13
C ASP A 197 17.54 -5.69 -47.60
N ALA A 198 17.37 -6.83 -46.91
CA ALA A 198 16.12 -7.17 -46.22
C ALA A 198 15.75 -6.13 -45.14
N ILE A 199 16.73 -5.74 -44.31
CA ILE A 199 16.56 -4.71 -43.29
C ILE A 199 16.21 -3.36 -43.95
N ALA A 200 16.96 -2.95 -44.98
CA ALA A 200 16.70 -1.70 -45.68
C ALA A 200 15.30 -1.67 -46.28
N LEU A 201 14.86 -2.76 -46.91
CA LEU A 201 13.53 -2.86 -47.49
C LEU A 201 12.41 -2.80 -46.43
N VAL A 202 12.58 -3.48 -45.29
CA VAL A 202 11.64 -3.38 -44.15
C VAL A 202 11.57 -1.96 -43.61
N VAL A 203 12.72 -1.30 -43.46
CA VAL A 203 12.77 0.07 -42.93
C VAL A 203 12.08 1.04 -43.89
N ASP A 204 12.37 0.96 -45.18
CA ASP A 204 11.75 1.81 -46.20
C ASP A 204 10.22 1.58 -46.27
N ALA A 205 9.77 0.33 -46.07
CA ALA A 205 8.34 0.01 -46.02
C ALA A 205 7.65 0.62 -44.79
N ILE A 206 8.27 0.56 -43.60
CA ILE A 206 7.75 1.23 -42.40
C ILE A 206 7.76 2.75 -42.58
N GLU A 207 8.82 3.33 -43.13
CA GLU A 207 8.89 4.78 -43.38
C GLU A 207 7.81 5.25 -44.35
N SER A 208 7.54 4.48 -45.41
CA SER A 208 6.41 4.75 -46.29
C SER A 208 5.09 4.81 -45.51
N GLY A 209 4.88 3.90 -44.56
CA GLY A 209 3.77 3.98 -43.61
C GLY A 209 3.80 5.24 -42.74
N ILE A 210 4.93 5.56 -42.11
CA ILE A 210 5.12 6.74 -41.25
C ILE A 210 4.80 8.06 -41.98
N PHE A 211 5.17 8.18 -43.25
CA PHE A 211 4.98 9.41 -44.01
C PHE A 211 3.61 9.52 -44.67
N ASN A 212 2.89 8.40 -44.86
CA ASN A 212 1.62 8.38 -45.58
C ASN A 212 0.40 7.98 -44.72
N ASP A 213 0.60 7.57 -43.47
CA ASP A 213 -0.46 7.25 -42.51
C ASP A 213 -0.35 8.10 -41.24
N LEU A 214 -1.46 8.77 -40.88
CA LEU A 214 -1.52 9.61 -39.67
C LEU A 214 -1.39 8.80 -38.38
N GLY A 215 -1.88 7.55 -38.40
CA GLY A 215 -1.77 6.64 -37.27
C GLY A 215 -0.31 6.32 -36.95
N SER A 216 0.48 6.05 -37.99
CA SER A 216 1.84 5.53 -37.89
C SER A 216 2.87 6.63 -37.67
N GLY A 217 3.96 6.36 -36.95
CA GLY A 217 5.03 7.35 -36.87
C GLY A 217 6.12 7.16 -35.84
N SER A 218 6.79 8.30 -35.62
CA SER A 218 7.93 8.48 -34.71
C SER A 218 9.21 7.81 -35.22
N ASN A 219 9.42 6.54 -34.90
CA ASN A 219 10.65 5.81 -35.17
C ASN A 219 10.35 4.43 -35.77
N VAL A 220 11.35 3.84 -36.41
CA VAL A 220 11.32 2.49 -36.99
C VAL A 220 12.06 1.52 -36.08
N ASP A 221 11.39 0.45 -35.68
CA ASP A 221 12.00 -0.72 -35.07
C ASP A 221 12.18 -1.84 -36.09
N VAL A 222 13.25 -2.60 -35.91
CA VAL A 222 13.55 -3.78 -36.74
C VAL A 222 13.89 -4.95 -35.83
N CYS A 223 13.44 -6.15 -36.19
CA CYS A 223 13.85 -7.38 -35.54
C CYS A 223 14.32 -8.39 -36.59
N VAL A 224 15.55 -8.86 -36.44
CA VAL A 224 16.17 -9.83 -37.34
C VAL A 224 16.23 -11.18 -36.64
N ILE A 225 15.58 -12.18 -37.22
CA ILE A 225 15.49 -13.54 -36.67
C ILE A 225 16.24 -14.49 -37.60
N ARG A 226 17.29 -15.12 -37.06
CA ARG A 226 18.15 -16.11 -37.73
C ARG A 226 17.97 -17.47 -37.06
N GLU A 227 18.55 -18.52 -37.63
CA GLU A 227 18.49 -19.89 -37.07
C GLU A 227 18.87 -19.96 -35.58
N LYS A 228 19.91 -19.22 -35.18
CA LYS A 228 20.48 -19.30 -33.82
C LYS A 228 20.31 -18.04 -32.98
N THR A 229 19.96 -16.91 -33.58
CA THR A 229 19.98 -15.61 -32.92
C THR A 229 18.79 -14.77 -33.34
N THR A 230 18.21 -14.04 -32.39
CA THR A 230 17.25 -12.98 -32.64
C THR A 230 17.82 -11.66 -32.16
N GLN A 231 17.81 -10.65 -33.02
CA GLN A 231 18.35 -9.32 -32.72
C GLN A 231 17.25 -8.27 -32.85
N MET A 232 16.91 -7.62 -31.74
CA MET A 232 15.97 -6.51 -31.72
C MET A 232 16.74 -5.19 -31.81
N LEU A 233 16.37 -4.35 -32.78
CA LEU A 233 16.96 -3.05 -33.08
C LEU A 233 15.89 -1.97 -32.88
N ARG A 234 15.75 -1.49 -31.63
CA ARG A 234 14.80 -0.43 -31.27
C ARG A 234 15.30 0.92 -31.79
N ASN A 235 14.38 1.74 -32.31
CA ASN A 235 14.65 3.07 -32.85
C ASN A 235 15.79 3.07 -33.88
N TYR A 236 15.84 2.04 -34.72
CA TYR A 236 16.86 1.83 -35.75
C TYR A 236 16.95 3.03 -36.71
N ARG A 237 15.79 3.58 -37.11
CA ARG A 237 15.70 4.83 -37.89
C ARG A 237 14.73 5.80 -37.23
N LYS A 238 15.06 7.09 -37.26
CA LYS A 238 14.27 8.18 -36.65
C LYS A 238 13.89 9.22 -37.71
N PRO A 239 12.92 8.93 -38.60
CA PRO A 239 12.54 9.82 -39.70
C PRO A 239 12.07 11.21 -39.25
N ASN A 240 11.56 11.33 -38.01
CA ASN A 240 10.97 12.56 -37.49
C ASN A 240 11.73 13.10 -36.27
N GLU A 241 13.05 13.29 -36.39
CA GLU A 241 13.81 13.98 -35.34
C GLU A 241 13.36 15.44 -35.21
N ARG A 242 13.08 15.85 -33.98
CA ARG A 242 12.61 17.20 -33.69
C ARG A 242 13.76 18.17 -33.89
N VAL A 243 13.76 18.88 -35.02
CA VAL A 243 14.67 20.00 -35.26
C VAL A 243 14.46 21.11 -34.22
N HIS A 244 15.56 21.80 -33.90
CA HIS A 244 15.50 23.01 -33.08
C HIS A 244 14.57 24.01 -33.79
N LYS A 245 13.65 24.61 -33.05
CA LYS A 245 12.79 25.66 -33.63
C LYS A 245 13.71 26.79 -34.11
N GLU A 246 13.73 27.04 -35.42
CA GLU A 246 14.54 28.11 -36.01
C GLU A 246 14.01 29.50 -35.62
N GLN A 247 12.74 29.58 -35.21
CA GLN A 247 12.09 30.79 -34.73
C GLN A 247 11.23 30.50 -33.49
N ASP A 248 11.37 31.35 -32.47
CA ASP A 248 10.44 31.42 -31.35
C ASP A 248 9.27 32.34 -31.75
N TYR A 249 8.15 31.76 -32.16
CA TYR A 249 6.94 32.52 -32.48
C TYR A 249 6.28 33.00 -31.19
N LYS A 250 6.77 34.12 -30.65
CA LYS A 250 5.99 34.94 -29.72
C LYS A 250 5.14 35.89 -30.53
N PHE A 251 3.88 35.55 -30.72
CA PHE A 251 2.90 36.50 -31.23
C PHE A 251 2.80 37.67 -30.24
N PRO A 252 2.83 38.94 -30.71
CA PRO A 252 2.44 40.07 -29.90
C PRO A 252 1.07 39.81 -29.26
N ARG A 253 0.85 40.27 -28.02
CA ARG A 253 -0.48 40.22 -27.41
C ARG A 253 -1.48 40.89 -28.36
N GLY A 254 -2.54 40.16 -28.74
CA GLY A 254 -3.63 40.67 -29.61
C GLY A 254 -3.59 40.23 -31.08
N THR A 255 -2.60 39.44 -31.52
CA THR A 255 -2.46 39.06 -32.95
C THR A 255 -3.43 37.96 -33.43
N THR A 256 -4.18 37.30 -32.54
CA THR A 256 -5.15 36.26 -32.90
C THR A 256 -6.54 36.64 -32.40
N ALA A 257 -7.54 36.63 -33.30
CA ALA A 257 -8.94 36.78 -32.92
C ALA A 257 -9.37 35.58 -32.06
N TRP A 258 -9.94 35.85 -30.89
CA TRP A 258 -10.37 34.83 -29.94
C TRP A 258 -11.64 34.15 -30.50
N THR A 259 -11.60 32.84 -30.77
CA THR A 259 -12.80 32.06 -31.13
C THR A 259 -13.58 31.60 -29.90
N LYS A 260 -12.91 31.55 -28.74
CA LYS A 260 -13.50 31.36 -27.42
C LYS A 260 -12.57 31.96 -26.38
N GLU A 261 -13.04 33.01 -25.71
CA GLU A 261 -12.39 33.55 -24.53
C GLU A 261 -13.07 32.95 -23.30
N GLN A 262 -12.27 32.41 -22.38
CA GLN A 262 -12.76 32.01 -21.08
C GLN A 262 -11.93 32.75 -20.03
N ILE A 263 -12.41 33.94 -19.67
CA ILE A 263 -11.93 34.66 -18.49
C ILE A 263 -12.42 33.84 -17.29
N ARG A 264 -11.49 33.16 -16.63
CA ARG A 264 -11.73 32.67 -15.28
C ARG A 264 -11.35 33.81 -14.37
N ASP A 265 -12.34 34.48 -13.81
CA ASP A 265 -12.09 35.25 -12.61
C ASP A 265 -11.49 34.28 -11.58
N MET A 266 -10.25 34.54 -11.15
CA MET A 266 -9.80 34.01 -9.87
C MET A 266 -10.53 34.78 -8.77
N ILE A 267 -11.86 34.73 -8.77
CA ILE A 267 -12.60 34.94 -7.54
C ILE A 267 -12.27 33.70 -6.72
N VAL A 268 -11.24 33.81 -5.87
CA VAL A 268 -11.25 33.06 -4.63
C VAL A 268 -12.58 33.48 -4.02
N GLN A 269 -13.57 32.60 -4.01
CA GLN A 269 -14.77 32.84 -3.22
C GLN A 269 -14.32 32.69 -1.77
N GLU A 270 -13.57 33.67 -1.27
CA GLU A 270 -13.27 33.82 0.15
C GLU A 270 -14.60 34.14 0.81
N LYS A 271 -15.26 33.10 1.31
CA LYS A 271 -16.48 33.28 2.07
C LYS A 271 -16.04 33.77 3.44
N ARG A 272 -16.41 34.99 3.78
CA ARG A 272 -16.28 35.54 5.13
C ARG A 272 -17.41 34.97 5.99
N VAL A 273 -17.07 34.09 6.94
CA VAL A 273 -18.03 33.41 7.81
C VAL A 273 -17.97 34.03 9.20
N TYR A 274 -19.08 34.59 9.67
CA TYR A 274 -19.19 35.13 11.03
C TYR A 274 -19.30 34.00 12.06
N VAL A 275 -18.54 34.10 13.16
CA VAL A 275 -18.54 33.13 14.26
C VAL A 275 -19.25 33.67 15.49
N GLY A 276 -18.96 34.93 15.87
CA GLY A 276 -19.42 35.55 17.10
C GLY A 276 -18.32 36.33 17.82
N PRO A 277 -18.61 36.89 19.02
CA PRO A 277 -17.67 37.74 19.74
C PRO A 277 -16.47 36.93 20.26
N VAL A 278 -15.32 37.56 20.45
CA VAL A 278 -14.10 36.90 20.96
C VAL A 278 -14.35 36.16 22.29
N GLY A 279 -15.20 36.72 23.17
CA GLY A 279 -15.59 36.09 24.43
C GLY A 279 -16.39 34.79 24.31
N LEU A 280 -16.90 34.46 23.10
CA LEU A 280 -17.59 33.20 22.82
C LEU A 280 -16.66 31.98 22.96
N ILE A 281 -15.35 32.18 22.79
CA ILE A 281 -14.33 31.15 22.90
C ILE A 281 -13.31 31.61 23.95
N PRO A 282 -13.56 31.32 25.25
CA PRO A 282 -12.64 31.65 26.33
C PRO A 282 -11.25 31.04 26.10
N GLU A 283 -10.22 31.61 26.71
CA GLU A 283 -8.86 31.07 26.64
C GLU A 283 -8.83 29.58 27.05
N GLY A 284 -8.10 28.76 26.28
CA GLY A 284 -8.02 27.31 26.49
C GLY A 284 -9.23 26.53 25.98
N GLN A 285 -10.24 27.18 25.40
CA GLN A 285 -11.41 26.53 24.80
C GLN A 285 -11.31 26.43 23.29
N MET A 286 -12.08 25.50 22.73
CA MET A 286 -12.25 25.32 21.29
C MET A 286 -13.69 25.01 20.95
N ARG A 287 -14.13 25.41 19.76
CA ARG A 287 -15.50 25.26 19.29
C ARG A 287 -15.54 24.87 17.82
N GLU A 288 -16.44 23.94 17.48
CA GLU A 288 -16.74 23.59 16.10
C GLU A 288 -17.73 24.61 15.51
N VAL A 289 -17.42 25.14 14.33
CA VAL A 289 -18.22 26.12 13.60
C VAL A 289 -18.54 25.56 12.21
N PRO A 290 -19.81 25.43 11.83
CA PRO A 290 -20.19 24.98 10.48
C PRO A 290 -19.73 26.00 9.44
N LEU A 291 -19.07 25.53 8.38
CA LEU A 291 -18.84 26.37 7.20
C LEU A 291 -19.95 26.06 6.21
N GLU A 292 -20.87 27.00 5.97
CA GLU A 292 -21.91 26.84 4.96
C GLU A 292 -21.30 26.93 3.55
N THR A 293 -20.60 25.90 3.10
CA THR A 293 -19.81 25.90 1.85
C THR A 293 -20.47 25.10 0.72
N GLY A 294 -21.78 25.31 0.51
CA GLY A 294 -22.55 24.61 -0.52
C GLY A 294 -22.54 23.08 -0.29
N ASP A 295 -22.11 22.31 -1.29
CA ASP A 295 -22.08 20.85 -1.24
C ASP A 295 -20.97 20.25 -0.34
N LEU A 296 -20.01 21.07 0.11
CA LEU A 296 -18.91 20.62 0.95
C LEU A 296 -19.26 20.83 2.42
N ALA A 297 -19.67 19.78 3.13
CA ALA A 297 -19.92 19.83 4.58
C ALA A 297 -18.59 19.77 5.35
N VAL A 298 -17.91 20.91 5.51
CA VAL A 298 -16.69 21.03 6.33
C VAL A 298 -16.94 22.00 7.46
N ASN A 299 -16.53 21.62 8.68
CA ASN A 299 -16.60 22.50 9.85
C ASN A 299 -15.21 23.00 10.20
N ALA A 300 -15.11 24.25 10.66
CA ALA A 300 -13.92 24.79 11.28
C ALA A 300 -13.87 24.43 12.77
N LEU A 301 -12.68 24.25 13.31
CA LEU A 301 -12.40 24.24 14.73
C LEU A 301 -11.71 25.55 15.05
N VAL A 302 -12.39 26.39 15.81
CA VAL A 302 -11.87 27.68 16.27
C VAL A 302 -11.42 27.51 17.72
N ALA A 303 -10.18 27.84 18.02
CA ALA A 303 -9.58 27.68 19.35
C ALA A 303 -8.95 28.99 19.83
N ASN A 304 -9.02 29.24 21.13
CA ASN A 304 -8.34 30.37 21.75
C ASN A 304 -7.09 29.86 22.49
N VAL A 305 -5.93 30.09 21.88
CA VAL A 305 -4.62 29.68 22.39
C VAL A 305 -3.91 30.93 22.92
N HIS A 306 -3.86 31.09 24.24
CA HIS A 306 -3.25 32.25 24.91
C HIS A 306 -3.72 33.61 24.37
N GLY A 307 -5.03 33.78 24.27
CA GLY A 307 -5.66 35.00 23.75
C GLY A 307 -5.65 35.14 22.23
N THR A 308 -4.97 34.23 21.52
CA THR A 308 -4.93 34.22 20.05
C THR A 308 -5.98 33.28 19.49
N ILE A 309 -6.93 33.81 18.72
CA ILE A 309 -7.94 33.01 18.03
C ILE A 309 -7.33 32.39 16.77
N LEU A 310 -7.37 31.07 16.68
CA LEU A 310 -6.84 30.28 15.57
C LEU A 310 -7.94 29.35 15.04
N ALA A 311 -7.91 29.07 13.73
CA ALA A 311 -8.88 28.17 13.12
C ALA A 311 -8.22 27.15 12.20
N THR A 312 -8.73 25.92 12.24
CA THR A 312 -8.37 24.83 11.32
C THR A 312 -9.61 24.06 10.87
N THR A 313 -9.48 23.09 9.98
CA THR A 313 -10.49 22.04 9.83
C THR A 313 -10.68 21.26 11.14
N SER A 314 -11.92 20.86 11.44
CA SER A 314 -12.31 20.34 12.77
C SER A 314 -12.27 18.82 12.96
N ARG A 315 -12.03 18.07 11.89
CA ARG A 315 -12.10 16.61 11.89
C ARG A 315 -10.70 16.03 11.92
N CYS A 316 -10.48 15.05 12.80
CA CYS A 316 -9.23 14.32 12.87
C CYS A 316 -8.98 13.58 11.55
N THR A 317 -7.78 13.72 10.97
CA THR A 317 -7.40 13.10 9.70
C THR A 317 -7.07 11.60 9.79
N HIS A 318 -7.36 10.96 10.93
CA HIS A 318 -7.31 9.50 11.07
C HIS A 318 -8.65 8.87 10.63
N TYR A 319 -9.69 8.94 11.47
CA TYR A 319 -11.02 8.39 11.19
C TYR A 319 -12.15 9.46 11.21
N GLY A 320 -11.82 10.74 11.04
CA GLY A 320 -12.83 11.80 10.91
C GLY A 320 -13.53 12.21 12.21
N MET A 321 -13.01 11.81 13.36
CA MET A 321 -13.64 12.14 14.66
C MET A 321 -13.53 13.63 14.99
N PRO A 322 -14.55 14.22 15.65
CA PRO A 322 -14.57 15.65 15.96
C PRO A 322 -13.49 16.01 16.99
N LEU A 323 -12.61 16.94 16.63
CA LEU A 323 -11.53 17.42 17.50
C LEU A 323 -12.05 18.30 18.64
N ALA A 324 -13.22 18.92 18.48
CA ALA A 324 -13.87 19.72 19.53
C ALA A 324 -14.20 18.91 20.79
N LYS A 325 -14.23 17.57 20.72
CA LYS A 325 -14.37 16.68 21.89
C LYS A 325 -13.04 16.31 22.55
N GLY A 326 -11.93 16.84 22.02
CA GLY A 326 -10.57 16.54 22.45
C GLY A 326 -10.08 17.43 23.58
N VAL A 327 -8.75 17.48 23.72
CA VAL A 327 -8.06 18.33 24.68
C VAL A 327 -7.17 19.32 23.94
N LEU A 328 -7.30 20.61 24.28
CA LEU A 328 -6.44 21.69 23.82
C LEU A 328 -5.40 22.00 24.91
N THR A 329 -4.12 21.98 24.57
CA THR A 329 -3.04 22.41 25.47
C THR A 329 -2.77 23.91 25.34
N GLY A 330 -2.20 24.52 26.39
CA GLY A 330 -1.78 25.93 26.34
C GLY A 330 -0.80 26.21 25.20
N ASP A 331 0.11 25.29 24.90
CA ASP A 331 1.05 25.44 23.78
C ASP A 331 0.45 25.21 22.37
N GLY A 332 -0.89 25.14 22.28
CA GLY A 332 -1.65 25.12 21.04
C GLY A 332 -1.72 23.77 20.35
N ARG A 333 -1.57 22.65 21.07
CA ARG A 333 -1.81 21.31 20.54
C ARG A 333 -3.23 20.86 20.83
N VAL A 334 -3.88 20.27 19.84
CA VAL A 334 -5.18 19.61 19.99
C VAL A 334 -5.02 18.10 19.84
N TYR A 335 -5.45 17.35 20.86
CA TYR A 335 -5.44 15.89 20.86
C TYR A 335 -6.83 15.33 20.56
N CYS A 336 -6.91 14.46 19.55
CA CYS A 336 -8.09 13.68 19.24
C CYS A 336 -8.34 12.69 20.40
N PRO A 337 -9.52 12.73 21.05
CA PRO A 337 -9.73 11.94 22.26
C PRO A 337 -9.74 10.44 21.98
N PHE A 338 -10.02 10.03 20.73
CA PHE A 338 -10.25 8.65 20.33
C PHE A 338 -8.97 7.81 20.19
N HIS A 339 -8.01 8.30 19.39
CA HIS A 339 -6.81 7.53 19.04
C HIS A 339 -5.51 8.29 19.36
N GLY A 340 -5.60 9.48 19.97
CA GLY A 340 -4.44 10.28 20.38
C GLY A 340 -3.79 11.12 19.30
N ALA A 341 -4.32 11.15 18.07
CA ALA A 341 -3.79 12.01 16.99
C ALA A 341 -3.69 13.47 17.45
N CYS A 342 -2.55 14.10 17.22
CA CYS A 342 -2.27 15.43 17.73
C CYS A 342 -1.91 16.39 16.60
N PHE A 343 -2.46 17.60 16.66
CA PHE A 343 -2.22 18.65 15.67
C PHE A 343 -1.89 19.97 16.34
N ARG A 344 -1.08 20.80 15.68
CA ARG A 344 -0.78 22.16 16.14
C ARG A 344 -1.77 23.16 15.54
N MET A 345 -2.53 23.87 16.36
CA MET A 345 -3.56 24.82 15.89
C MET A 345 -3.00 25.94 15.01
N ALA A 346 -1.80 26.43 15.31
CA ALA A 346 -1.20 27.57 14.59
C ALA A 346 -0.84 27.26 13.12
N THR A 347 -0.56 25.98 12.83
CA THR A 347 0.01 25.52 11.54
C THR A 347 -0.84 24.44 10.86
N GLY A 348 -1.62 23.69 11.64
CA GLY A 348 -2.29 22.46 11.22
C GLY A 348 -1.38 21.23 11.22
N ASP A 349 -0.09 21.39 11.52
CA ASP A 349 0.90 20.30 11.45
C ASP A 349 0.56 19.15 12.40
N ILE A 350 0.93 17.94 11.98
CA ILE A 350 0.77 16.72 12.78
C ILE A 350 1.91 16.65 13.80
N GLU A 351 1.54 16.72 15.07
CA GLU A 351 2.45 16.64 16.20
C GLU A 351 2.54 15.22 16.78
N ASP A 352 1.53 14.38 16.57
CA ASP A 352 1.50 12.97 17.02
C ASP A 352 0.57 12.12 16.14
N ALA A 353 0.92 10.84 15.97
CA ALA A 353 0.14 9.83 15.28
C ALA A 353 -1.22 9.55 15.96
N PRO A 354 -2.21 8.96 15.27
CA PRO A 354 -2.16 8.43 13.91
C PRO A 354 -2.76 9.34 12.82
N GLY A 355 -2.80 10.66 13.02
CA GLY A 355 -3.24 11.58 11.95
C GLY A 355 -2.49 11.30 10.64
N LEU A 356 -3.18 11.27 9.51
CA LEU A 356 -2.58 11.00 8.20
C LEU A 356 -2.08 12.30 7.57
N ASP A 357 -2.97 13.29 7.55
CA ASP A 357 -2.80 14.59 6.90
C ASP A 357 -2.80 15.75 7.92
N PRO A 358 -2.04 16.84 7.67
CA PRO A 358 -2.18 18.07 8.44
C PRO A 358 -3.61 18.60 8.36
N LEU A 359 -4.05 19.28 9.42
CA LEU A 359 -5.28 20.07 9.35
C LEU A 359 -5.05 21.26 8.43
N LYS A 360 -6.09 21.70 7.74
CA LYS A 360 -5.99 22.92 6.92
C LYS A 360 -6.24 24.12 7.80
N LYS A 361 -5.29 25.05 7.82
CA LYS A 361 -5.44 26.34 8.48
C LYS A 361 -6.51 27.16 7.78
N ILE A 362 -7.33 27.83 8.57
CA ILE A 362 -8.33 28.79 8.11
C ILE A 362 -7.93 30.14 8.69
N GLU A 363 -7.89 31.17 7.85
CA GLU A 363 -7.52 32.51 8.32
C GLU A 363 -8.64 33.08 9.20
N VAL A 364 -8.23 33.76 10.27
CA VAL A 364 -9.11 34.38 11.25
C VAL A 364 -8.89 35.88 11.19
N GLU A 365 -9.99 36.62 11.08
CA GLU A 365 -10.02 38.07 11.14
C GLU A 365 -10.84 38.49 12.37
N ILE A 366 -10.30 39.40 13.18
CA ILE A 366 -11.04 39.99 14.31
C ILE A 366 -11.33 41.44 13.95
N GLN A 367 -12.62 41.80 13.89
CA GLN A 367 -13.06 43.17 13.62
C GLN A 367 -14.04 43.59 14.72
N ASP A 368 -13.78 44.71 15.40
CA ASP A 368 -14.65 45.26 16.45
C ASP A 368 -14.98 44.26 17.60
N GLY A 369 -14.07 43.33 17.89
CA GLY A 369 -14.26 42.29 18.90
C GLY A 369 -15.04 41.06 18.42
N GLU A 370 -15.37 40.99 17.13
CA GLU A 370 -16.08 39.89 16.48
C GLU A 370 -15.14 39.02 15.64
N ILE A 371 -15.33 37.70 15.69
CA ILE A 371 -14.54 36.71 14.96
C ILE A 371 -15.17 36.40 13.60
N TYR A 372 -14.36 36.51 12.55
CA TYR A 372 -14.68 36.08 11.19
C TYR A 372 -13.65 35.07 10.68
N LEU A 373 -14.11 34.07 9.92
CA LEU A 373 -13.26 33.12 9.21
C LEU A 373 -13.21 33.48 7.74
N LEU A 374 -12.01 33.55 7.16
CA LEU A 374 -11.80 33.72 5.72
C LEU A 374 -11.60 32.35 5.09
N VAL A 375 -12.61 31.88 4.37
CA VAL A 375 -12.68 30.50 3.89
C VAL A 375 -12.46 30.43 2.39
N ASP A 376 -11.30 29.92 1.97
CA ASP A 376 -11.08 29.47 0.59
C ASP A 376 -11.56 28.02 0.42
N ILE A 377 -12.76 27.88 -0.15
CA ILE A 377 -13.41 26.57 -0.38
C ILE A 377 -12.58 25.67 -1.30
N GLU A 378 -11.89 26.21 -2.30
CA GLU A 378 -11.10 25.43 -3.24
C GLU A 378 -9.79 24.94 -2.60
N ALA A 379 -9.16 25.75 -1.74
CA ALA A 379 -8.05 25.29 -0.90
C ALA A 379 -8.50 24.16 0.05
N LEU A 380 -9.70 24.25 0.63
CA LEU A 380 -10.27 23.21 1.47
C LEU A 380 -10.58 21.90 0.74
N LYS A 381 -10.61 21.87 -0.60
CA LYS A 381 -10.73 20.63 -1.39
C LYS A 381 -9.40 19.98 -1.78
N LYS A 382 -8.31 20.77 -1.88
CA LYS A 382 -7.00 20.26 -2.35
C LYS A 382 -6.32 19.32 -1.35
N PRO A 383 -5.66 18.23 -1.76
CA PRO A 383 -4.86 17.41 -0.83
C PRO A 383 -3.74 18.22 -0.19
N THR A 384 -3.42 17.93 1.08
CA THR A 384 -2.37 18.65 1.84
C THR A 384 -0.96 18.19 1.52
N ASP A 385 -0.79 16.96 1.01
CA ASP A 385 0.52 16.45 0.62
C ASP A 385 1.08 17.15 -0.63
N PRO A 386 2.41 17.30 -0.78
CA PRO A 386 3.03 17.90 -1.97
C PRO A 386 3.16 16.91 -3.15
N VAL A 387 2.95 17.37 -4.39
CA VAL A 387 3.12 16.52 -5.59
C VAL A 387 4.60 16.49 -5.86
N CYS A 388 5.23 15.34 -5.68
CA CYS A 388 6.68 15.25 -5.75
C CYS A 388 7.12 14.77 -7.14
N LYS A 389 8.23 15.36 -7.62
CA LYS A 389 8.99 14.82 -8.75
C LYS A 389 10.43 14.63 -8.29
N ASN A 390 10.88 13.39 -8.28
CA ASN A 390 12.18 12.92 -7.88
C ASN A 390 13.27 13.62 -8.72
N GLN A 391 14.34 14.05 -8.05
CA GLN A 391 15.53 14.65 -8.65
C GLN A 391 16.74 13.77 -8.32
N SER A 392 16.65 12.48 -8.64
CA SER A 392 17.54 11.40 -8.20
C SER A 392 19.03 11.65 -8.42
N LYS A 393 19.41 12.44 -9.44
CA LYS A 393 20.82 12.73 -9.76
C LYS A 393 21.55 13.64 -8.74
N LYS A 394 20.84 14.24 -7.77
CA LYS A 394 21.42 15.20 -6.79
C LYS A 394 21.13 14.89 -5.33
N HIS A 395 20.43 13.80 -5.03
CA HIS A 395 19.93 13.52 -3.68
C HIS A 395 20.08 12.04 -3.30
N PRO A 396 20.28 11.72 -2.01
CA PRO A 396 20.48 10.34 -1.55
C PRO A 396 19.32 9.42 -1.93
N HIS A 397 19.61 8.16 -2.22
CA HIS A 397 18.62 7.10 -2.38
C HIS A 397 18.30 6.47 -1.01
N THR A 398 17.04 6.54 -0.61
CA THR A 398 16.56 5.88 0.62
C THR A 398 15.79 4.62 0.28
N VAL A 399 16.17 3.49 0.87
CA VAL A 399 15.49 2.20 0.71
C VAL A 399 14.76 1.85 2.00
N PHE A 400 13.50 1.46 1.89
CA PHE A 400 12.69 0.93 2.98
C PHE A 400 12.49 -0.57 2.79
N VAL A 401 12.71 -1.34 3.85
CA VAL A 401 12.40 -2.78 3.90
C VAL A 401 11.19 -2.97 4.82
N GLY A 402 10.02 -3.18 4.21
CA GLY A 402 8.70 -3.23 4.84
C GLY A 402 7.81 -2.07 4.37
N GLY A 403 6.53 -2.36 4.08
CA GLY A 403 5.53 -1.40 3.57
C GLY A 403 4.48 -0.97 4.61
N GLY A 404 4.79 -1.04 5.91
CA GLY A 404 3.85 -0.75 7.00
C GLY A 404 3.78 0.73 7.42
N ALA A 405 3.24 0.98 8.62
CA ALA A 405 3.03 2.33 9.18
C ALA A 405 4.30 3.20 9.21
N VAL A 406 5.44 2.62 9.62
CA VAL A 406 6.74 3.33 9.68
C VAL A 406 7.07 3.92 8.32
N THR A 407 7.00 3.10 7.27
CA THR A 407 7.32 3.48 5.90
C THR A 407 6.36 4.53 5.37
N LEU A 408 5.04 4.33 5.51
CA LEU A 408 4.05 5.31 5.08
C LEU A 408 4.31 6.69 5.69
N HIS A 409 4.42 6.74 7.02
CA HIS A 409 4.57 8.01 7.71
C HIS A 409 5.95 8.64 7.51
N ALA A 410 7.02 7.85 7.35
CA ALA A 410 8.35 8.35 7.00
C ALA A 410 8.35 8.99 5.62
N VAL A 411 7.83 8.30 4.60
CA VAL A 411 7.81 8.79 3.23
C VAL A 411 6.94 10.06 3.11
N GLN A 412 5.75 10.06 3.72
CA GLN A 412 4.89 11.26 3.74
C GLN A 412 5.60 12.45 4.37
N GLU A 413 6.22 12.25 5.54
CA GLU A 413 6.95 13.31 6.23
C GLU A 413 8.18 13.78 5.44
N MET A 414 8.91 12.85 4.80
CA MET A 414 10.02 13.18 3.93
C MET A 414 9.58 14.10 2.78
N ARG A 415 8.48 13.74 2.09
CA ARG A 415 7.92 14.54 1.00
C ARG A 415 7.42 15.89 1.48
N ARG A 416 6.69 15.96 2.60
CA ARG A 416 6.21 17.23 3.22
C ARG A 416 7.35 18.17 3.56
N ARG A 417 8.49 17.65 3.99
CA ARG A 417 9.71 18.42 4.31
C ARG A 417 10.58 18.72 3.08
N GLY A 418 10.12 18.37 1.88
CA GLY A 418 10.79 18.71 0.63
C GLY A 418 11.92 17.77 0.22
N TYR A 419 11.95 16.53 0.73
CA TYR A 419 12.94 15.53 0.30
C TYR A 419 12.73 15.14 -1.17
N LYS A 420 13.77 15.34 -2.00
CA LYS A 420 13.73 15.13 -3.46
C LYS A 420 14.49 13.89 -3.93
N GLY A 421 15.05 13.12 -3.01
CA GLY A 421 15.79 11.89 -3.34
C GLY A 421 14.89 10.74 -3.77
N ALA A 422 15.52 9.75 -4.41
CA ALA A 422 14.87 8.50 -4.78
C ALA A 422 14.44 7.74 -3.53
N ILE A 423 13.26 7.13 -3.58
CA ILE A 423 12.73 6.28 -2.53
C ILE A 423 12.29 4.96 -3.16
N THR A 424 12.82 3.85 -2.65
CA THR A 424 12.37 2.50 -3.00
C THR A 424 11.78 1.84 -1.76
N VAL A 425 10.60 1.24 -1.89
CA VAL A 425 9.95 0.48 -0.82
C VAL A 425 9.87 -0.97 -1.25
N LEU A 426 10.52 -1.86 -0.50
CA LEU A 426 10.47 -3.30 -0.69
C LEU A 426 9.50 -3.89 0.33
N THR A 427 8.38 -4.46 -0.13
CA THR A 427 7.38 -5.07 0.76
C THR A 427 7.03 -6.47 0.33
N ALA A 428 7.03 -7.40 1.29
CA ALA A 428 6.64 -8.79 1.06
C ALA A 428 5.13 -8.95 0.81
N GLU A 429 4.32 -7.97 1.23
CA GLU A 429 2.88 -7.97 1.00
C GLU A 429 2.57 -7.63 -0.48
N PRO A 430 1.51 -8.21 -1.07
CA PRO A 430 1.17 -8.03 -2.49
C PRO A 430 0.37 -6.74 -2.75
N HIS A 431 0.43 -5.77 -1.83
CA HIS A 431 -0.37 -4.55 -1.86
C HIS A 431 0.34 -3.40 -1.13
N ALA A 432 -0.11 -2.17 -1.37
CA ALA A 432 0.28 -0.99 -0.58
C ALA A 432 -0.14 -1.08 0.90
N THR A 433 0.25 -0.08 1.69
CA THR A 433 -0.01 -0.05 3.15
C THR A 433 -1.50 -0.16 3.48
N ILE A 434 -1.82 -1.15 4.31
CA ILE A 434 -3.15 -1.35 4.90
C ILE A 434 -3.21 -0.88 6.35
N ASP A 435 -4.40 -0.48 6.77
CA ASP A 435 -4.80 -0.23 8.15
C ASP A 435 -4.91 -1.58 8.91
N ARG A 436 -3.74 -2.09 9.33
CA ARG A 436 -3.62 -3.41 9.97
C ARG A 436 -4.48 -3.57 11.23
N PRO A 437 -4.69 -2.55 12.08
CA PRO A 437 -5.62 -2.64 13.21
C PRO A 437 -7.06 -3.04 12.83
N LYS A 438 -7.50 -2.86 11.58
CA LYS A 438 -8.84 -3.29 11.15
C LYS A 438 -8.97 -4.79 10.91
N LEU A 439 -7.86 -5.53 10.77
CA LEU A 439 -7.89 -6.98 10.47
C LEU A 439 -8.58 -7.82 11.54
N SER A 440 -8.56 -7.38 12.80
CA SER A 440 -9.15 -8.08 13.95
C SER A 440 -10.53 -7.58 14.36
N LYS A 441 -11.06 -6.55 13.70
CA LYS A 441 -12.28 -5.84 14.14
C LYS A 441 -13.55 -6.22 13.39
N GLY A 442 -13.47 -7.09 12.39
CA GLY A 442 -14.62 -7.47 11.57
C GLY A 442 -14.39 -8.76 10.78
N LEU A 443 -15.47 -9.23 10.14
CA LEU A 443 -15.46 -10.38 9.24
C LEU A 443 -15.08 -9.94 7.82
N ALA A 444 -14.37 -10.82 7.10
CA ALA A 444 -14.11 -10.72 5.67
C ALA A 444 -13.57 -9.33 5.22
N PRO A 445 -12.36 -8.92 5.68
CA PRO A 445 -11.79 -7.67 5.24
C PRO A 445 -11.54 -7.65 3.72
N GLU A 446 -11.96 -6.55 3.08
CA GLU A 446 -11.68 -6.25 1.67
C GLU A 446 -10.49 -5.30 1.56
N LEU A 447 -9.60 -5.56 0.61
CA LEU A 447 -8.37 -4.77 0.42
C LEU A 447 -8.67 -3.27 0.25
N ASP A 448 -9.62 -2.91 -0.59
CA ASP A 448 -9.95 -1.51 -0.90
C ASP A 448 -10.41 -0.70 0.34
N LYS A 449 -11.04 -1.36 1.32
CA LYS A 449 -11.47 -0.74 2.58
C LYS A 449 -10.34 -0.62 3.61
N LEU A 450 -9.28 -1.41 3.43
CA LEU A 450 -8.12 -1.43 4.31
C LEU A 450 -6.98 -0.55 3.82
N LEU A 451 -6.84 -0.36 2.51
CA LEU A 451 -5.81 0.51 1.94
C LEU A 451 -5.93 1.91 2.54
N ILE A 452 -4.85 2.40 3.13
CA ILE A 452 -4.79 3.78 3.62
C ILE A 452 -4.72 4.73 2.42
N HIS A 453 -3.88 4.37 1.45
CA HIS A 453 -3.83 4.99 0.14
C HIS A 453 -3.67 3.93 -0.94
N LYS A 454 -4.25 4.18 -2.12
CA LYS A 454 -4.08 3.34 -3.32
C LYS A 454 -2.64 3.38 -3.81
N GLU A 455 -2.24 2.38 -4.60
CA GLU A 455 -0.89 2.33 -5.19
C GLU A 455 -0.57 3.56 -6.06
N SER A 456 -1.55 4.11 -6.77
CA SER A 456 -1.37 5.34 -7.56
C SER A 456 -0.95 6.54 -6.70
N TYR A 457 -1.38 6.63 -5.44
CA TYR A 457 -0.90 7.68 -4.54
C TYR A 457 0.61 7.56 -4.26
N TRP A 458 1.13 6.35 -4.09
CA TRP A 458 2.56 6.12 -3.88
C TRP A 458 3.38 6.51 -5.11
N GLN A 459 2.92 6.10 -6.29
CA GLN A 459 3.64 6.31 -7.56
C GLN A 459 3.49 7.74 -8.07
N GLU A 460 2.26 8.27 -8.15
CA GLU A 460 1.98 9.55 -8.81
C GLU A 460 2.13 10.74 -7.85
N ARG A 461 1.83 10.56 -6.55
CA ARG A 461 1.82 11.66 -5.58
C ARG A 461 3.14 11.77 -4.82
N LEU A 462 3.63 10.64 -4.31
CA LEU A 462 4.86 10.56 -3.52
C LEU A 462 6.10 10.22 -4.36
N ASP A 463 5.94 9.80 -5.62
CA ASP A 463 7.04 9.40 -6.51
C ASP A 463 7.97 8.35 -5.85
N VAL A 464 7.38 7.19 -5.55
CA VAL A 464 8.01 6.06 -4.87
C VAL A 464 8.03 4.83 -5.78
N ASP A 465 9.19 4.20 -5.88
CA ASP A 465 9.35 2.85 -6.46
C ASP A 465 8.85 1.82 -5.43
N LEU A 466 7.55 1.53 -5.46
CA LEU A 466 6.89 0.56 -4.58
C LEU A 466 6.96 -0.83 -5.22
N ARG A 467 7.77 -1.72 -4.65
CA ARG A 467 7.92 -3.11 -5.08
C ARG A 467 7.19 -4.05 -4.12
N THR A 468 6.01 -4.50 -4.53
CA THR A 468 5.18 -5.46 -3.80
C THR A 468 5.63 -6.89 -4.05
N SER A 469 5.23 -7.83 -3.18
CA SER A 469 5.67 -9.24 -3.22
C SER A 469 7.20 -9.43 -3.27
N CYS A 470 7.94 -8.46 -2.73
CA CYS A 470 9.39 -8.38 -2.76
C CYS A 470 9.97 -8.75 -1.39
N TYR A 471 10.78 -9.81 -1.35
CA TYR A 471 11.31 -10.37 -0.12
C TYR A 471 12.80 -10.03 0.04
N ALA A 472 13.12 -9.18 1.01
CA ALA A 472 14.52 -8.98 1.41
C ALA A 472 15.09 -10.27 2.00
N TYR A 473 16.28 -10.65 1.52
CA TYR A 473 16.99 -11.87 1.91
C TYR A 473 18.16 -11.58 2.86
N ALA A 474 18.89 -10.49 2.62
CA ALA A 474 20.01 -10.02 3.44
C ALA A 474 20.24 -8.51 3.24
N VAL A 475 21.03 -7.92 4.12
CA VAL A 475 21.53 -6.54 4.02
C VAL A 475 23.05 -6.58 4.13
N ASP A 476 23.72 -5.94 3.18
CA ASP A 476 25.15 -5.69 3.22
C ASP A 476 25.38 -4.21 3.53
N LEU A 477 25.90 -3.93 4.72
CA LEU A 477 26.17 -2.57 5.19
C LEU A 477 27.51 -2.03 4.70
N ASP A 478 28.46 -2.92 4.38
CA ASP A 478 29.79 -2.55 3.90
C ASP A 478 29.70 -2.02 2.47
N THR A 479 28.89 -2.69 1.63
CA THR A 479 28.65 -2.27 0.23
C THR A 479 27.34 -1.49 0.03
N LYS A 480 26.58 -1.27 1.12
CA LYS A 480 25.29 -0.57 1.17
C LYS A 480 24.25 -1.10 0.17
N ARG A 481 23.90 -2.38 0.31
CA ARG A 481 22.98 -3.09 -0.58
C ARG A 481 21.94 -3.90 0.20
N VAL A 482 20.71 -3.92 -0.29
CA VAL A 482 19.70 -4.90 0.12
C VAL A 482 19.66 -6.00 -0.94
N LEU A 483 19.84 -7.25 -0.52
CA LEU A 483 19.73 -8.42 -1.37
C LEU A 483 18.28 -8.90 -1.34
N ILE A 484 17.68 -9.08 -2.51
CA ILE A 484 16.30 -9.55 -2.66
C ILE A 484 16.34 -11.03 -3.07
N ARG A 485 15.35 -11.81 -2.61
CA ARG A 485 15.17 -13.19 -3.03
C ARG A 485 14.97 -13.26 -4.55
N GLY A 486 15.85 -13.98 -5.25
CA GLY A 486 15.90 -14.02 -6.72
C GLY A 486 17.12 -13.34 -7.35
N GLU A 487 18.13 -12.96 -6.53
CA GLU A 487 19.42 -12.38 -6.91
C GLU A 487 19.43 -10.89 -7.32
N ASP A 488 18.28 -10.21 -7.27
CA ASP A 488 18.23 -8.75 -7.45
C ASP A 488 18.88 -8.00 -6.28
N ILE A 489 19.57 -6.90 -6.61
CA ILE A 489 20.29 -6.06 -5.65
C ILE A 489 19.74 -4.63 -5.72
N VAL A 490 19.45 -4.04 -4.56
CA VAL A 490 19.05 -2.63 -4.45
C VAL A 490 20.08 -1.85 -3.63
N PRO A 491 20.87 -0.95 -4.26
CA PRO A 491 21.79 -0.09 -3.53
C PRO A 491 21.02 0.95 -2.70
N PHE A 492 21.66 1.49 -1.67
CA PHE A 492 21.09 2.58 -0.88
C PHE A 492 22.15 3.54 -0.34
N ASP A 493 21.76 4.79 -0.11
CA ASP A 493 22.53 5.72 0.72
C ASP A 493 22.05 5.67 2.18
N ASN A 494 20.72 5.60 2.36
CA ASN A 494 20.05 5.39 3.64
C ASN A 494 19.15 4.16 3.60
N LEU A 495 19.11 3.39 4.69
CA LEU A 495 18.27 2.21 4.84
C LEU A 495 17.32 2.36 6.03
N VAL A 496 16.04 2.03 5.84
CA VAL A 496 15.04 2.00 6.91
C VAL A 496 14.45 0.59 7.00
N LEU A 497 14.65 -0.06 8.15
CA LEU A 497 14.11 -1.38 8.47
C LEU A 497 12.77 -1.25 9.18
N ALA A 498 11.70 -1.68 8.51
CA ALA A 498 10.31 -1.48 8.89
C ALA A 498 9.45 -2.74 8.68
N THR A 499 10.05 -3.93 8.80
CA THR A 499 9.38 -5.21 8.55
C THR A 499 8.37 -5.60 9.64
N GLY A 500 8.35 -4.89 10.77
CA GLY A 500 7.41 -5.10 11.85
C GLY A 500 7.58 -6.48 12.50
N SER A 501 6.47 -7.18 12.71
CA SER A 501 6.42 -8.45 13.42
C SER A 501 5.63 -9.53 12.67
N LEU A 502 5.86 -10.79 13.05
CA LEU A 502 5.14 -11.99 12.61
C LEU A 502 4.39 -12.62 13.78
N SER A 503 3.26 -13.28 13.53
CA SER A 503 2.55 -14.02 14.59
C SER A 503 3.41 -15.17 15.12
N ARG A 504 3.43 -15.33 16.45
CA ARG A 504 4.09 -16.47 17.10
C ARG A 504 3.19 -17.70 17.04
N ARG A 505 3.76 -18.86 16.74
CA ARG A 505 3.15 -20.17 17.01
C ARG A 505 3.83 -20.80 18.22
N LEU A 506 3.04 -21.44 19.07
CA LEU A 506 3.55 -22.25 20.16
C LEU A 506 4.32 -23.46 19.62
N PRO A 507 5.45 -23.84 20.23
CA PRO A 507 6.23 -25.01 19.84
C PRO A 507 5.60 -26.29 20.43
N ILE A 508 4.36 -26.59 20.05
CA ILE A 508 3.59 -27.75 20.52
C ILE A 508 3.19 -28.64 19.34
N GLU A 509 2.90 -29.90 19.63
CA GLU A 509 2.35 -30.82 18.65
C GLU A 509 1.02 -30.29 18.09
N GLY A 510 0.83 -30.45 16.79
CA GLY A 510 -0.38 -30.02 16.09
C GLY A 510 -0.48 -28.51 15.77
N ALA A 511 0.50 -27.69 16.13
CA ALA A 511 0.47 -26.22 15.88
C ALA A 511 0.43 -25.78 14.41
N ARG A 512 0.56 -26.73 13.46
CA ARG A 512 0.53 -26.51 12.02
C ARG A 512 -0.50 -27.40 11.29
N LEU A 513 -1.42 -28.02 12.03
CA LEU A 513 -2.52 -28.78 11.42
C LEU A 513 -3.40 -27.88 10.54
N GLU A 514 -4.10 -28.49 9.59
CA GLU A 514 -5.18 -27.80 8.88
C GLU A 514 -6.26 -27.36 9.88
N GLY A 515 -6.78 -26.14 9.70
CA GLY A 515 -7.69 -25.51 10.67
C GLY A 515 -7.01 -24.75 11.82
N VAL A 516 -5.66 -24.70 11.86
CA VAL A 516 -4.91 -23.91 12.86
C VAL A 516 -4.34 -22.61 12.25
N TYR A 517 -4.98 -21.50 12.58
CA TYR A 517 -4.72 -20.19 12.03
C TYR A 517 -3.90 -19.29 12.97
N THR A 518 -3.30 -18.27 12.38
CA THR A 518 -2.69 -17.11 13.02
C THR A 518 -3.18 -15.87 12.28
N LEU A 519 -3.18 -14.69 12.90
CA LEU A 519 -3.62 -13.44 12.27
C LEU A 519 -2.49 -12.40 12.22
N ARG A 520 -2.05 -12.02 11.02
CA ARG A 520 -1.17 -10.85 10.80
C ARG A 520 -1.43 -10.11 9.49
N SER A 521 -1.74 -10.85 8.43
CA SER A 521 -1.92 -10.35 7.07
C SER A 521 -3.40 -10.33 6.64
N LEU A 522 -3.70 -9.62 5.56
CA LEU A 522 -5.02 -9.69 4.91
C LEU A 522 -5.39 -11.13 4.53
N HIS A 523 -4.42 -11.87 3.99
CA HIS A 523 -4.60 -13.29 3.62
C HIS A 523 -5.01 -14.16 4.80
N ASP A 524 -4.41 -13.94 5.97
CA ASP A 524 -4.79 -14.65 7.19
C ASP A 524 -6.23 -14.36 7.58
N ALA A 525 -6.62 -13.08 7.55
CA ALA A 525 -7.97 -12.66 7.91
C ALA A 525 -9.04 -13.20 6.96
N GLN A 526 -8.73 -13.25 5.65
CA GLN A 526 -9.59 -13.85 4.63
C GLN A 526 -9.75 -15.35 4.85
N LYS A 527 -8.65 -16.10 5.05
CA LYS A 527 -8.69 -17.53 5.35
C LYS A 527 -9.50 -17.87 6.60
N ILE A 528 -9.34 -17.07 7.66
CA ILE A 528 -10.10 -17.21 8.90
C ILE A 528 -11.59 -16.99 8.63
N SER A 529 -11.94 -15.95 7.88
CA SER A 529 -13.33 -15.61 7.56
C SER A 529 -13.98 -16.70 6.69
N GLU A 530 -13.30 -17.15 5.63
CA GLU A 530 -13.76 -18.25 4.77
C GLU A 530 -13.96 -19.56 5.55
N ALA A 531 -13.03 -19.91 6.44
CA ALA A 531 -13.16 -21.08 7.30
C ALA A 531 -14.37 -20.95 8.23
N LEU A 532 -14.61 -19.75 8.76
CA LEU A 532 -15.76 -19.47 9.62
C LEU A 532 -17.09 -19.60 8.87
N GLU A 533 -17.12 -19.21 7.59
CA GLU A 533 -18.31 -19.22 6.74
C GLU A 533 -18.79 -20.63 6.39
N ARG A 534 -17.87 -21.60 6.23
CA ARG A 534 -18.18 -22.99 5.85
C ARG A 534 -19.21 -23.68 6.75
N ARG A 535 -19.25 -23.36 8.05
CA ARG A 535 -20.17 -23.99 9.01
C ARG A 535 -20.65 -23.02 10.10
N PHE A 536 -21.97 -22.98 10.33
CA PHE A 536 -22.58 -22.22 11.44
C PHE A 536 -22.36 -22.94 12.77
N GLN A 537 -22.02 -22.17 13.82
CA GLN A 537 -21.87 -22.67 15.20
C GLN A 537 -20.76 -23.73 15.38
N GLN A 538 -19.70 -23.65 14.57
CA GLN A 538 -18.50 -24.48 14.75
C GLN A 538 -17.74 -24.11 16.04
N HIS A 539 -17.00 -25.06 16.59
CA HIS A 539 -16.18 -24.88 17.78
C HIS A 539 -14.87 -24.17 17.43
N LEU A 540 -14.77 -22.90 17.83
CA LEU A 540 -13.56 -22.10 17.67
C LEU A 540 -12.82 -22.03 19.01
N VAL A 541 -11.58 -22.52 19.04
CA VAL A 541 -10.69 -22.34 20.19
C VAL A 541 -9.67 -21.27 19.88
N ILE A 542 -9.64 -20.20 20.66
CA ILE A 542 -8.65 -19.12 20.55
C ILE A 542 -7.61 -19.32 21.65
N ILE A 543 -6.36 -19.58 21.27
CA ILE A 543 -5.24 -19.70 22.21
C ILE A 543 -4.64 -18.31 22.39
N GLY A 544 -4.87 -17.70 23.55
CA GLY A 544 -4.40 -16.37 23.92
C GLY A 544 -5.55 -15.42 24.25
N THR A 545 -5.49 -14.84 25.44
CA THR A 545 -6.43 -13.84 25.99
C THR A 545 -5.87 -12.41 25.95
N GLY A 546 -4.99 -12.14 24.97
CA GLY A 546 -4.51 -10.81 24.64
C GLY A 546 -5.46 -10.03 23.73
N PHE A 547 -5.11 -8.80 23.35
CA PHE A 547 -5.99 -7.90 22.57
C PHE A 547 -6.55 -8.55 21.30
N ILE A 548 -5.70 -9.11 20.44
CA ILE A 548 -6.15 -9.76 19.19
C ILE A 548 -7.07 -10.96 19.49
N GLY A 549 -6.77 -11.73 20.54
CA GLY A 549 -7.58 -12.90 20.90
C GLY A 549 -8.98 -12.49 21.35
N LEU A 550 -9.08 -11.43 22.16
CA LEU A 550 -10.35 -10.87 22.60
C LEU A 550 -11.11 -10.23 21.44
N GLU A 551 -10.47 -9.38 20.63
CA GLU A 551 -11.10 -8.72 19.47
C GLU A 551 -11.70 -9.75 18.51
N MET A 552 -10.95 -10.80 18.18
CA MET A 552 -11.42 -11.88 17.31
C MET A 552 -12.51 -12.73 17.97
N GLY A 553 -12.37 -13.02 19.27
CA GLY A 553 -13.41 -13.73 20.02
C GLY A 553 -14.73 -12.98 19.99
N ILE A 554 -14.69 -11.67 20.23
CA ILE A 554 -15.84 -10.78 20.19
C ILE A 554 -16.46 -10.71 18.80
N ALA A 555 -15.63 -10.50 17.76
CA ALA A 555 -16.08 -10.44 16.38
C ALA A 555 -16.80 -11.73 15.94
N PHE A 556 -16.37 -12.89 16.47
CA PHE A 556 -16.89 -14.20 16.05
C PHE A 556 -17.91 -14.82 17.00
N ALA A 557 -18.17 -14.20 18.16
CA ALA A 557 -19.07 -14.72 19.20
C ALA A 557 -20.47 -15.06 18.68
N ARG A 558 -20.97 -14.32 17.68
CA ARG A 558 -22.30 -14.53 17.10
C ARG A 558 -22.34 -15.63 16.03
N ARG A 559 -21.17 -16.09 15.55
CA ARG A 559 -21.05 -16.99 14.38
C ARG A 559 -20.49 -18.38 14.74
N ALA A 560 -19.73 -18.47 15.82
CA ALA A 560 -19.10 -19.70 16.32
C ALA A 560 -19.24 -19.84 17.83
N LYS A 561 -19.05 -21.08 18.32
CA LYS A 561 -18.93 -21.37 19.76
C LYS A 561 -17.48 -21.14 20.16
N VAL A 562 -17.20 -19.98 20.73
CA VAL A 562 -15.82 -19.55 20.98
C VAL A 562 -15.39 -19.88 22.42
N THR A 563 -14.24 -20.55 22.55
CA THR A 563 -13.54 -20.71 23.83
C THR A 563 -12.17 -20.04 23.74
N LEU A 564 -11.91 -19.06 24.60
CA LEU A 564 -10.61 -18.43 24.75
C LEU A 564 -9.81 -19.12 25.85
N ILE A 565 -8.54 -19.42 25.56
CA ILE A 565 -7.61 -20.07 26.49
C ILE A 565 -6.55 -19.05 26.93
N GLY A 566 -6.40 -18.88 28.23
CA GLY A 566 -5.41 -17.98 28.85
C GLY A 566 -4.50 -18.73 29.83
N GLN A 567 -3.19 -18.41 29.80
CA GLN A 567 -2.23 -18.91 30.80
C GLN A 567 -2.31 -18.13 32.12
N THR A 568 -2.80 -16.90 32.07
CA THR A 568 -3.03 -15.99 33.21
C THR A 568 -4.39 -16.26 33.85
N HIS A 569 -4.66 -15.68 35.03
CA HIS A 569 -5.92 -15.88 35.75
C HIS A 569 -7.08 -15.12 35.12
N VAL A 570 -6.77 -13.99 34.48
CA VAL A 570 -7.73 -13.15 33.74
C VAL A 570 -7.12 -12.73 32.40
N PRO A 571 -7.94 -12.34 31.40
CA PRO A 571 -7.44 -11.72 30.17
C PRO A 571 -6.67 -10.44 30.49
N LEU A 572 -5.68 -10.12 29.66
CA LEU A 572 -4.90 -8.87 29.77
C LEU A 572 -4.24 -8.62 31.15
N GLU A 573 -4.02 -9.67 31.97
CA GLU A 573 -3.44 -9.53 33.32
C GLU A 573 -2.08 -8.81 33.32
N GLY A 574 -1.24 -9.06 32.32
CA GLY A 574 0.04 -8.37 32.16
C GLY A 574 -0.11 -6.86 31.92
N PRO A 575 -0.77 -6.41 30.83
CA PRO A 575 -0.89 -4.99 30.52
C PRO A 575 -1.86 -4.19 31.39
N LEU A 576 -2.92 -4.82 31.94
CA LEU A 576 -4.00 -4.11 32.66
C LEU A 576 -4.18 -4.56 34.12
N GLY A 577 -3.47 -5.59 34.58
CA GLY A 577 -3.62 -6.13 35.93
C GLY A 577 -4.90 -6.96 36.14
N ARG A 578 -5.00 -7.56 37.32
CA ARG A 578 -6.08 -8.53 37.64
C ARG A 578 -7.46 -7.89 37.75
N GLN A 579 -7.56 -6.74 38.40
CA GLN A 579 -8.84 -6.07 38.66
C GLN A 579 -9.54 -5.69 37.35
N VAL A 580 -8.82 -4.97 36.47
CA VAL A 580 -9.36 -4.56 35.16
C VAL A 580 -9.60 -5.76 34.27
N GLY A 581 -8.65 -6.72 34.21
CA GLY A 581 -8.81 -7.94 33.42
C GLY A 581 -10.03 -8.78 33.83
N TYR A 582 -10.32 -8.89 35.14
CA TYR A 582 -11.51 -9.56 35.64
C TYR A 582 -12.79 -8.86 35.20
N GLY A 583 -12.87 -7.54 35.38
CA GLY A 583 -14.06 -6.78 34.98
C GLY A 583 -14.32 -6.86 33.48
N LEU A 584 -13.30 -6.69 32.64
CA LEU A 584 -13.43 -6.85 31.19
C LEU A 584 -13.94 -8.24 30.80
N GLN A 585 -13.45 -9.29 31.46
CA GLN A 585 -13.96 -10.65 31.21
C GLN A 585 -15.45 -10.75 31.54
N THR A 586 -15.86 -10.24 32.70
CA THR A 586 -17.26 -10.24 33.15
C THR A 586 -18.15 -9.48 32.17
N ALA A 587 -17.77 -8.26 31.77
CA ALA A 587 -18.47 -7.46 30.77
C ALA A 587 -18.66 -8.23 29.45
N ILE A 588 -17.58 -8.81 28.93
CA ILE A 588 -17.58 -9.55 27.66
C ILE A 588 -18.52 -10.77 27.72
N VAL A 589 -18.50 -11.54 28.81
CA VAL A 589 -19.34 -12.73 28.98
C VAL A 589 -20.81 -12.39 29.18
N ASN A 590 -21.11 -11.26 29.84
CA ASN A 590 -22.49 -10.80 30.05
C ASN A 590 -23.18 -10.42 28.72
N GLU A 591 -22.43 -9.85 27.77
CA GLU A 591 -23.00 -9.44 26.49
C GLU A 591 -22.98 -10.53 25.40
N ARG A 592 -22.09 -11.51 25.52
CA ARG A 592 -21.75 -12.43 24.41
C ARG A 592 -21.56 -13.86 24.90
N PRO A 593 -21.98 -14.87 24.12
CA PRO A 593 -21.84 -16.28 24.49
C PRO A 593 -20.40 -16.80 24.29
N LEU A 594 -19.44 -16.19 24.99
CA LEU A 594 -18.02 -16.52 24.96
C LEU A 594 -17.63 -17.28 26.22
N ARG A 595 -16.77 -18.29 26.09
CA ARG A 595 -16.21 -19.02 27.23
C ARG A 595 -14.74 -18.68 27.42
N PHE A 596 -14.35 -18.43 28.66
CA PHE A 596 -12.94 -18.30 29.05
C PHE A 596 -12.49 -19.57 29.79
N LEU A 597 -11.29 -20.03 29.46
CA LEU A 597 -10.57 -21.06 30.21
C LEU A 597 -9.19 -20.52 30.56
N ASN A 598 -9.08 -19.99 31.77
CA ASN A 598 -7.89 -19.30 32.27
C ASN A 598 -7.05 -20.21 33.17
N ALA A 599 -5.82 -19.79 33.44
CA ALA A 599 -4.84 -20.51 34.23
C ALA A 599 -4.61 -21.96 33.74
N VAL A 600 -4.57 -22.15 32.43
CA VAL A 600 -4.28 -23.45 31.80
C VAL A 600 -3.11 -23.34 30.82
N ASP A 601 -2.37 -24.43 30.66
CA ASP A 601 -1.36 -24.58 29.61
C ASP A 601 -1.91 -25.39 28.44
N VAL A 602 -1.56 -25.01 27.23
CA VAL A 602 -1.87 -25.81 26.03
C VAL A 602 -0.79 -26.86 25.86
N VAL A 603 -1.19 -28.14 25.88
CA VAL A 603 -0.27 -29.28 25.76
C VAL A 603 -0.04 -29.62 24.30
N ARG A 604 -1.12 -29.82 23.53
CA ARG A 604 -1.10 -30.20 22.11
C ARG A 604 -2.42 -29.86 21.42
N ILE A 605 -2.41 -29.86 20.10
CA ILE A 605 -3.60 -29.77 19.24
C ILE A 605 -3.74 -31.12 18.53
N GLU A 606 -4.90 -31.76 18.64
CA GLU A 606 -5.13 -33.10 18.11
C GLU A 606 -5.83 -33.05 16.75
N ALA A 607 -5.40 -33.93 15.84
CA ALA A 607 -5.97 -34.10 14.52
C ALA A 607 -7.10 -35.12 14.53
N GLY A 608 -8.13 -34.89 13.72
CA GLY A 608 -9.16 -35.87 13.40
C GLY A 608 -8.70 -36.86 12.32
N PRO A 609 -9.57 -37.82 11.95
CA PRO A 609 -9.26 -38.86 10.97
C PRO A 609 -8.83 -38.34 9.58
N ASN A 610 -9.22 -37.11 9.22
CA ASN A 610 -8.90 -36.45 7.95
C ASN A 610 -7.64 -35.58 8.01
N GLY A 611 -6.93 -35.53 9.15
CA GLY A 611 -5.75 -34.67 9.35
C GLY A 611 -6.06 -33.21 9.68
N HIS A 612 -7.34 -32.81 9.71
CA HIS A 612 -7.80 -31.50 10.17
C HIS A 612 -7.87 -31.44 11.69
N VAL A 613 -7.80 -30.26 12.30
CA VAL A 613 -7.96 -30.11 13.75
C VAL A 613 -9.30 -30.66 14.24
N ALA A 614 -9.26 -31.42 15.34
CA ALA A 614 -10.46 -31.95 16.01
C ALA A 614 -10.61 -31.45 17.45
N GLY A 615 -9.49 -31.03 18.08
CA GLY A 615 -9.51 -30.54 19.43
C GLY A 615 -8.18 -29.99 19.93
N VAL A 616 -8.25 -29.37 21.11
CA VAL A 616 -7.10 -28.82 21.83
C VAL A 616 -7.05 -29.47 23.20
N VAL A 617 -5.89 -30.00 23.57
CA VAL A 617 -5.65 -30.54 24.90
C VAL A 617 -4.97 -29.50 25.76
N VAL A 618 -5.57 -29.23 26.91
CA VAL A 618 -5.07 -28.27 27.89
C VAL A 618 -4.89 -28.92 29.25
N GLN A 619 -4.03 -28.36 30.07
CA GLN A 619 -3.84 -28.78 31.45
C GLN A 619 -4.00 -27.58 32.39
N PRO A 620 -4.92 -27.64 33.38
CA PRO A 620 -4.97 -26.62 34.41
C PRO A 620 -3.67 -26.53 35.19
N ARG A 621 -3.23 -25.31 35.51
CA ARG A 621 -1.97 -25.07 36.23
C ARG A 621 -2.00 -25.46 37.71
N ALA A 622 -3.17 -25.77 38.25
CA ALA A 622 -3.27 -26.34 39.58
C ALA A 622 -2.55 -27.68 39.63
N LYS A 623 -1.68 -27.86 40.64
CA LYS A 623 -0.85 -29.07 40.79
C LYS A 623 -1.74 -30.32 40.85
N GLY A 624 -1.41 -31.33 40.05
CA GLY A 624 -2.15 -32.60 40.00
C GLY A 624 -3.38 -32.60 39.08
N SER A 625 -3.62 -31.53 38.32
CA SER A 625 -4.74 -31.49 37.37
C SER A 625 -4.52 -32.44 36.19
N ALA A 626 -5.58 -33.16 35.83
CA ALA A 626 -5.62 -33.97 34.62
C ALA A 626 -5.68 -33.09 33.35
N GLU A 627 -5.23 -33.65 32.23
CA GLU A 627 -5.45 -33.06 30.91
C GLU A 627 -6.95 -33.02 30.59
N LEU A 628 -7.38 -31.97 29.90
CA LEU A 628 -8.74 -31.73 29.45
C LEU A 628 -8.74 -31.60 27.93
N TYR A 629 -9.62 -32.34 27.26
CA TYR A 629 -9.85 -32.25 25.82
C TYR A 629 -10.96 -31.25 25.51
N LEU A 630 -10.68 -30.29 24.63
CA LEU A 630 -11.63 -29.30 24.14
C LEU A 630 -11.90 -29.56 22.64
N PRO A 631 -13.13 -29.92 22.24
CA PRO A 631 -13.47 -30.04 20.82
C PRO A 631 -13.23 -28.72 20.08
N ALA A 632 -12.60 -28.79 18.91
CA ALA A 632 -12.27 -27.64 18.09
C ALA A 632 -12.32 -28.01 16.60
N ASP A 633 -13.21 -27.36 15.86
CA ASP A 633 -13.23 -27.42 14.39
C ASP A 633 -12.21 -26.44 13.78
N MET A 634 -11.83 -25.43 14.56
CA MET A 634 -10.93 -24.35 14.19
C MET A 634 -10.15 -23.86 15.41
N VAL A 635 -8.87 -23.54 15.22
CA VAL A 635 -8.01 -22.96 16.26
C VAL A 635 -7.40 -21.66 15.74
N LEU A 636 -7.48 -20.58 16.54
CA LEU A 636 -6.75 -19.34 16.31
C LEU A 636 -5.67 -19.16 17.36
N MET A 637 -4.41 -19.15 16.93
CA MET A 637 -3.27 -18.86 17.80
C MET A 637 -3.00 -17.35 17.86
N SER A 638 -3.37 -16.75 18.98
CA SER A 638 -3.15 -15.33 19.33
C SER A 638 -2.08 -15.23 20.44
N THR A 639 -0.93 -15.88 20.22
CA THR A 639 0.09 -16.13 21.26
C THR A 639 1.24 -15.12 21.25
N GLY A 640 0.96 -13.88 20.84
CA GLY A 640 1.94 -12.80 20.71
C GLY A 640 2.65 -12.75 19.35
N ALA A 641 3.58 -11.82 19.23
CA ALA A 641 4.32 -11.55 18.01
C ALA A 641 5.84 -11.70 18.21
N LYS A 642 6.57 -11.92 17.11
CA LYS A 642 8.04 -11.91 17.06
C LYS A 642 8.52 -10.87 16.03
N PRO A 643 9.61 -10.14 16.24
CA PRO A 643 10.20 -9.28 15.23
C PRO A 643 10.46 -10.03 13.91
N ALA A 644 10.17 -9.38 12.77
CA ALA A 644 10.36 -9.94 11.44
C ALA A 644 11.81 -9.74 10.95
N THR A 645 12.78 -10.31 11.66
CA THR A 645 14.22 -10.09 11.49
C THR A 645 14.98 -11.28 10.92
N ASP A 646 14.29 -12.37 10.56
CA ASP A 646 14.94 -13.63 10.15
C ASP A 646 15.92 -13.45 8.97
N PHE A 647 15.65 -12.52 8.04
CA PHE A 647 16.54 -12.21 6.90
C PHE A 647 17.88 -11.55 7.33
N LEU A 648 17.92 -10.85 8.46
CA LEU A 648 19.14 -10.23 8.97
C LEU A 648 20.16 -11.27 9.46
N ARG A 649 19.72 -12.51 9.72
CA ARG A 649 20.65 -13.62 10.05
C ARG A 649 21.58 -13.96 8.89
N ASN A 650 21.21 -13.62 7.66
CA ASN A 650 22.04 -13.78 6.46
C ASN A 650 22.91 -12.54 6.19
N SER A 651 23.07 -11.63 7.15
CA SER A 651 23.71 -10.32 6.98
C SER A 651 24.94 -10.19 7.89
N PRO A 652 26.13 -10.69 7.49
CA PRO A 652 27.31 -10.72 8.35
C PRO A 652 27.77 -9.34 8.85
N SER A 653 27.57 -8.30 8.05
CA SER A 653 27.91 -6.91 8.39
C SER A 653 26.88 -6.24 9.32
N PHE A 654 25.75 -6.89 9.60
CA PHE A 654 24.67 -6.30 10.39
C PHE A 654 24.91 -6.47 11.90
N PRO A 655 24.64 -5.45 12.74
CA PRO A 655 24.77 -5.57 14.18
C PRO A 655 23.97 -6.73 14.78
N ALA A 656 24.47 -7.30 15.89
CA ALA A 656 23.79 -8.41 16.55
C ALA A 656 22.37 -8.03 17.00
N LEU A 657 21.42 -8.93 16.75
CA LEU A 657 20.04 -8.79 17.22
C LEU A 657 19.96 -9.04 18.73
N ARG A 658 18.95 -8.46 19.38
CA ARG A 658 18.65 -8.74 20.79
C ARG A 658 18.14 -10.18 21.00
N PRO A 659 18.13 -10.69 22.24
CA PRO A 659 17.66 -12.06 22.52
C PRO A 659 16.23 -12.36 22.06
N ASP A 660 15.34 -11.37 22.05
CA ASP A 660 13.96 -11.49 21.54
C ASP A 660 13.88 -11.37 20.00
N GLY A 661 15.01 -11.15 19.34
CA GLY A 661 15.15 -11.00 17.89
C GLY A 661 14.96 -9.58 17.38
N SER A 662 14.80 -8.57 18.23
CA SER A 662 14.62 -7.18 17.81
C SER A 662 15.92 -6.52 17.34
N VAL A 663 15.78 -5.45 16.56
CA VAL A 663 16.88 -4.55 16.19
C VAL A 663 16.99 -3.46 17.25
N GLU A 664 18.17 -3.30 17.86
CA GLU A 664 18.41 -2.22 18.81
C GLU A 664 18.70 -0.90 18.10
N VAL A 665 18.03 0.16 18.52
CA VAL A 665 18.22 1.52 18.00
C VAL A 665 18.58 2.50 19.10
N ASP A 666 19.25 3.59 18.73
CA ASP A 666 19.50 4.72 19.61
C ASP A 666 18.24 5.60 19.79
N SER A 667 18.36 6.67 20.57
CA SER A 667 17.24 7.60 20.83
C SER A 667 16.78 8.37 19.59
N ALA A 668 17.53 8.30 18.48
CA ALA A 668 17.16 8.87 17.19
C ALA A 668 16.71 7.80 16.18
N LEU A 669 16.42 6.58 16.65
CA LEU A 669 15.95 5.45 15.86
C LEU A 669 16.97 4.94 14.82
N ARG A 670 18.25 5.28 14.98
CA ARG A 670 19.35 4.71 14.19
C ARG A 670 19.74 3.36 14.76
N VAL A 671 19.98 2.36 13.91
CA VAL A 671 20.49 1.07 14.36
C VAL A 671 21.83 1.28 15.05
N VAL A 672 21.97 0.76 16.27
CA VAL A 672 23.19 0.94 17.07
C VAL A 672 24.42 0.46 16.29
N GLY A 673 25.47 1.28 16.26
CA GLY A 673 26.68 1.01 15.48
C GLY A 673 26.64 1.49 14.03
N THR A 674 25.57 2.14 13.59
CA THR A 674 25.43 2.67 12.22
C THR A 674 25.07 4.16 12.20
N THR A 675 25.29 4.82 11.06
CA THR A 675 24.96 6.26 10.88
C THR A 675 23.87 6.53 9.85
N SER A 676 23.67 5.61 8.91
CA SER A 676 22.71 5.75 7.79
C SER A 676 21.66 4.62 7.76
N VAL A 677 21.54 3.83 8.83
CA VAL A 677 20.55 2.76 8.95
C VAL A 677 19.62 3.07 10.12
N TYR A 678 18.32 2.99 9.87
CA TYR A 678 17.27 3.27 10.85
C TYR A 678 16.37 2.05 10.99
N ALA A 679 15.72 1.89 12.13
CA ALA A 679 14.67 0.89 12.31
C ALA A 679 13.51 1.44 13.14
N GLY A 680 12.28 1.04 12.82
CA GLY A 680 11.09 1.57 13.48
C GLY A 680 9.93 0.58 13.56
N GLY A 681 8.96 0.87 14.44
CA GLY A 681 7.82 -0.01 14.69
C GLY A 681 8.19 -1.30 15.42
N ASP A 682 7.37 -2.35 15.26
CA ASP A 682 7.45 -3.59 16.05
C ASP A 682 8.81 -4.32 16.00
N ILE A 683 9.63 -4.06 14.98
CA ILE A 683 10.96 -4.65 14.80
C ILE A 683 12.01 -4.08 15.77
N ALA A 684 11.82 -2.85 16.23
CA ALA A 684 12.86 -2.06 16.88
C ALA A 684 12.68 -1.98 18.40
N SER A 685 13.75 -2.25 19.15
CA SER A 685 13.87 -1.91 20.56
C SER A 685 14.56 -0.55 20.70
N TYR A 686 13.88 0.41 21.32
CA TYR A 686 14.33 1.80 21.43
C TYR A 686 14.41 2.24 22.90
N PRO A 687 15.20 3.28 23.24
CA PRO A 687 15.32 3.77 24.61
C PRO A 687 14.01 4.42 25.05
N GLY A 688 13.38 3.87 26.09
CA GLY A 688 12.23 4.46 26.77
C GLY A 688 12.60 5.01 28.15
N PRO A 689 11.66 5.67 28.85
CA PRO A 689 11.89 6.25 30.17
C PRO A 689 12.40 5.25 31.23
N ASN A 690 12.02 3.98 31.11
CA ASN A 690 12.36 2.91 32.04
C ASN A 690 13.42 1.95 31.47
N GLY A 691 14.24 2.42 30.52
CA GLY A 691 15.21 1.62 29.80
C GLY A 691 14.72 1.18 28.43
N LEU A 692 15.43 0.22 27.82
CA LEU A 692 15.12 -0.22 26.46
C LEU A 692 13.76 -0.93 26.42
N THR A 693 12.90 -0.54 25.48
CA THR A 693 11.55 -1.08 25.32
C THR A 693 11.26 -1.43 23.86
N ARG A 694 10.24 -2.26 23.65
CA ARG A 694 9.69 -2.61 22.33
C ARG A 694 8.18 -2.58 22.43
N ILE A 695 7.55 -1.65 21.69
CA ILE A 695 6.10 -1.44 21.75
C ILE A 695 5.50 -1.77 20.38
N GLU A 696 4.60 -2.74 20.37
CA GLU A 696 3.96 -3.30 19.18
C GLU A 696 2.64 -2.60 18.86
N HIS A 697 2.71 -1.32 18.47
CA HIS A 697 1.49 -0.55 18.23
C HIS A 697 1.61 0.45 17.07
N TRP A 698 0.47 0.69 16.42
CA TRP A 698 0.35 1.54 15.24
C TRP A 698 0.81 2.98 15.50
N ASN A 699 0.38 3.62 16.60
CA ASN A 699 0.80 4.99 16.95
C ASN A 699 2.33 5.09 17.10
N VAL A 700 2.96 4.14 17.80
CA VAL A 700 4.42 4.12 17.98
C VAL A 700 5.13 3.96 16.63
N ALA A 701 4.70 2.99 15.82
CA ALA A 701 5.26 2.76 14.48
C ALA A 701 5.12 4.00 13.57
N SER A 702 3.96 4.67 13.59
CA SER A 702 3.71 5.90 12.85
C SER A 702 4.63 7.04 13.31
N ASN A 703 4.80 7.24 14.62
CA ASN A 703 5.69 8.28 15.13
C ASN A 703 7.17 7.97 14.88
N HIS A 704 7.59 6.70 14.96
CA HIS A 704 8.93 6.30 14.52
C HIS A 704 9.16 6.68 13.05
N GLY A 705 8.19 6.37 12.19
CA GLY A 705 8.21 6.77 10.79
C GLY A 705 8.40 8.28 10.62
N ARG A 706 7.59 9.09 11.29
CA ARG A 706 7.68 10.56 11.21
C ARG A 706 9.04 11.10 11.65
N GLU A 707 9.60 10.64 12.76
CA GLU A 707 10.90 11.14 13.24
C GLU A 707 12.07 10.68 12.35
N ILE A 708 12.02 9.45 11.83
CA ILE A 708 12.98 8.97 10.82
C ILE A 708 12.86 9.85 9.56
N GLY A 709 11.63 10.10 9.08
CA GLY A 709 11.39 10.92 7.90
C GLY A 709 11.84 12.38 8.06
N ARG A 710 11.61 12.99 9.22
CA ARG A 710 12.12 14.33 9.58
C ARG A 710 13.64 14.36 9.56
N THR A 711 14.28 13.36 10.17
CA THR A 711 15.75 13.26 10.23
C THR A 711 16.34 13.15 8.82
N LEU A 712 15.80 12.24 7.99
CA LEU A 712 16.28 12.02 6.63
C LEU A 712 16.03 13.22 5.71
N ALA A 713 14.92 13.93 5.86
CA ALA A 713 14.61 15.08 5.02
C ALA A 713 15.39 16.34 5.37
N THR A 714 15.69 16.55 6.66
CA THR A 714 16.35 17.77 7.14
C THR A 714 17.86 17.60 7.38
N GLY A 715 18.35 16.37 7.47
CA GLY A 715 19.71 16.05 7.89
C GLY A 715 19.99 16.34 9.37
N ARG A 716 18.96 16.71 10.16
CA ARG A 716 19.08 17.02 11.58
C ARG A 716 18.52 15.87 12.41
N VAL A 717 19.39 15.24 13.18
CA VAL A 717 19.05 14.15 14.10
C VAL A 717 18.07 14.66 15.17
N ARG A 718 17.00 13.89 15.41
CA ARG A 718 15.99 14.19 16.44
C ARG A 718 15.87 13.04 17.43
N VAL A 719 15.66 13.40 18.68
CA VAL A 719 15.38 12.44 19.75
C VAL A 719 13.90 12.08 19.70
N TYR A 720 13.60 10.79 19.67
CA TYR A 720 12.26 10.26 19.82
C TYR A 720 11.82 10.38 21.29
N SER A 721 10.78 11.20 21.53
CA SER A 721 10.30 11.51 22.88
C SER A 721 8.77 11.41 23.02
N HIS A 722 8.11 10.66 22.13
CA HIS A 722 6.66 10.50 22.17
C HIS A 722 6.24 9.55 23.29
N ILE A 723 5.11 9.86 23.94
CA ILE A 723 4.48 8.97 24.90
C ILE A 723 3.55 8.02 24.12
N PRO A 724 3.69 6.70 24.26
CA PRO A 724 2.89 5.73 23.51
C PRO A 724 1.39 5.89 23.77
N VAL A 725 0.58 5.85 22.71
CA VAL A 725 -0.88 5.73 22.81
C VAL A 725 -1.32 4.41 22.18
N PHE A 726 -2.27 3.73 22.80
CA PHE A 726 -2.84 2.45 22.37
C PHE A 726 -4.37 2.47 22.41
N TRP A 727 -5.01 1.70 21.52
CA TRP A 727 -6.46 1.48 21.57
C TRP A 727 -6.85 0.06 21.15
N SER A 728 -7.97 -0.43 21.67
CA SER A 728 -8.55 -1.73 21.27
C SER A 728 -10.07 -1.71 21.40
N GLY A 729 -10.77 -2.48 20.56
CA GLY A 729 -12.22 -2.63 20.63
C GLY A 729 -12.59 -3.92 21.35
N LEU A 730 -12.94 -3.84 22.63
CA LEU A 730 -13.24 -5.01 23.48
C LEU A 730 -14.75 -5.15 23.80
N GLY A 731 -15.58 -4.45 23.04
CA GLY A 731 -16.97 -4.14 23.33
C GLY A 731 -17.11 -2.63 23.18
N SER A 732 -16.83 -1.92 24.26
CA SER A 732 -16.43 -0.52 24.21
C SER A 732 -14.97 -0.33 23.76
N ALA A 733 -14.61 0.90 23.40
CA ALA A 733 -13.25 1.26 23.04
C ALA A 733 -12.39 1.45 24.30
N LEU A 734 -11.39 0.59 24.49
CA LEU A 734 -10.29 0.79 25.43
C LEU A 734 -9.31 1.77 24.83
N ARG A 735 -8.92 2.79 25.60
CA ARG A 735 -7.84 3.71 25.28
C ARG A 735 -6.77 3.61 26.34
N TYR A 736 -5.51 3.79 25.94
CA TYR A 736 -4.38 3.60 26.83
C TYR A 736 -3.27 4.58 26.46
N VAL A 737 -2.64 5.18 27.47
CA VAL A 737 -1.48 6.07 27.30
C VAL A 737 -0.36 5.63 28.22
N GLY A 738 0.88 5.78 27.77
CA GLY A 738 2.09 5.45 28.52
C GLY A 738 2.50 3.99 28.36
N SER A 739 3.30 3.50 29.32
CA SER A 739 3.71 2.10 29.37
C SER A 739 3.69 1.61 30.81
N GLY A 740 2.72 0.76 31.14
CA GLY A 740 2.58 0.18 32.47
C GLY A 740 3.60 -0.92 32.79
N ALA A 741 4.57 -1.20 31.91
CA ALA A 741 5.56 -2.24 32.18
C ALA A 741 6.28 -1.97 33.53
N GLY A 742 6.11 -2.88 34.50
CA GLY A 742 6.70 -2.76 35.83
C GLY A 742 5.92 -1.88 36.82
N PHE A 743 4.64 -1.58 36.58
CA PHE A 743 3.77 -0.97 37.59
C PHE A 743 3.69 -1.86 38.85
N ASN A 744 3.62 -1.25 40.02
CA ASN A 744 3.47 -1.95 41.31
C ASN A 744 2.19 -1.54 42.06
N ALA A 745 1.46 -0.53 41.58
CA ALA A 745 0.18 -0.11 42.12
C ALA A 745 -0.78 0.30 40.99
N VAL A 746 -2.08 0.12 41.23
CA VAL A 746 -3.15 0.57 40.34
C VAL A 746 -4.27 1.20 41.16
N HIS A 747 -4.81 2.31 40.68
CA HIS A 747 -6.04 2.92 41.19
C HIS A 747 -7.08 2.93 40.06
N VAL A 748 -8.26 2.39 40.34
CA VAL A 748 -9.36 2.32 39.39
C VAL A 748 -10.50 3.20 39.90
N ASP A 749 -10.89 4.17 39.09
CA ASP A 749 -12.09 5.00 39.27
C ASP A 749 -13.17 4.53 38.28
N GLY A 750 -14.32 4.08 38.78
CA GLY A 750 -15.41 3.47 38.01
C GLY A 750 -15.41 1.93 38.07
N GLU A 751 -16.22 1.31 37.21
CA GLU A 751 -16.57 -0.12 37.24
C GLU A 751 -16.09 -0.81 35.94
N PRO A 752 -14.99 -1.58 35.97
CA PRO A 752 -14.49 -2.27 34.79
C PRO A 752 -15.40 -3.35 34.20
N ASP A 753 -16.29 -3.94 35.00
CA ASP A 753 -17.31 -4.90 34.55
C ASP A 753 -18.53 -4.27 33.89
N GLU A 754 -18.67 -2.94 34.00
CA GLU A 754 -19.62 -2.14 33.23
C GLU A 754 -18.97 -1.43 32.03
N GLU A 755 -17.68 -1.68 31.75
CA GLU A 755 -16.88 -1.00 30.71
C GLU A 755 -16.80 0.53 30.87
N GLU A 756 -16.87 1.05 32.11
CA GLU A 756 -16.80 2.49 32.39
C GLU A 756 -15.86 2.79 33.54
N PHE A 757 -14.60 3.07 33.20
CA PHE A 757 -13.56 3.28 34.19
C PHE A 757 -12.39 4.11 33.67
N VAL A 758 -11.59 4.59 34.62
CA VAL A 758 -10.23 5.08 34.44
C VAL A 758 -9.31 4.29 35.37
N ALA A 759 -8.30 3.61 34.83
CA ALA A 759 -7.29 2.89 35.60
C ALA A 759 -5.94 3.60 35.47
N TYR A 760 -5.41 4.06 36.60
CA TYR A 760 -4.10 4.70 36.71
C TYR A 760 -3.07 3.70 37.21
N TYR A 761 -2.04 3.43 36.42
CA TYR A 761 -0.97 2.50 36.75
C TYR A 761 0.25 3.28 37.21
N ALA A 762 0.77 2.95 38.38
CA ALA A 762 1.91 3.63 38.97
C ALA A 762 3.05 2.69 39.30
N LYS A 763 4.25 3.26 39.25
CA LYS A 763 5.46 2.69 39.82
C LYS A 763 5.97 3.67 40.87
N ASP A 764 6.04 3.24 42.12
CA ASP A 764 6.55 4.04 43.23
C ASP A 764 5.82 5.40 43.35
N ASP A 765 4.47 5.35 43.33
CA ASP A 765 3.53 6.49 43.36
C ASP A 765 3.50 7.39 42.11
N GLN A 766 4.45 7.24 41.18
CA GLN A 766 4.45 7.94 39.90
C GLN A 766 3.55 7.23 38.88
N VAL A 767 2.55 7.92 38.34
CA VAL A 767 1.69 7.38 37.29
C VAL A 767 2.46 7.29 35.97
N ILE A 768 2.59 6.07 35.44
CA ILE A 768 3.35 5.75 34.22
C ILE A 768 2.46 5.33 33.05
N ALA A 769 1.20 4.99 33.33
CA ALA A 769 0.21 4.71 32.31
C ALA A 769 -1.22 4.95 32.81
N VAL A 770 -2.14 5.20 31.87
CA VAL A 770 -3.58 5.33 32.14
C VAL A 770 -4.37 4.56 31.09
N ALA A 771 -5.34 3.76 31.53
CA ALA A 771 -6.33 3.13 30.65
C ALA A 771 -7.72 3.71 30.91
N THR A 772 -8.51 3.92 29.85
CA THR A 772 -9.87 4.44 29.96
C THR A 772 -10.83 3.64 29.09
N MET A 773 -12.06 3.49 29.55
CA MET A 773 -13.21 3.09 28.74
C MET A 773 -14.39 3.98 29.08
N ARG A 774 -15.08 4.49 28.05
CA ARG A 774 -16.26 5.39 28.11
C ARG A 774 -16.11 6.68 28.96
N ARG A 775 -14.91 6.98 29.47
CA ARG A 775 -14.57 8.18 30.27
C ARG A 775 -13.72 9.17 29.47
N ASP A 776 -14.11 9.44 28.24
CA ASP A 776 -13.38 10.36 27.37
C ASP A 776 -13.72 11.81 27.71
N PRO A 777 -12.74 12.75 27.71
CA PRO A 777 -11.44 12.70 27.04
C PRO A 777 -10.23 12.35 27.95
N MET A 778 -10.45 11.69 29.09
CA MET A 778 -9.43 11.50 30.14
C MET A 778 -8.07 10.97 29.64
N MET A 779 -8.03 10.02 28.70
CA MET A 779 -6.77 9.46 28.19
C MET A 779 -5.86 10.55 27.58
N VAL A 780 -6.41 11.47 26.77
CA VAL A 780 -5.59 12.51 26.14
C VAL A 780 -5.28 13.67 27.09
N GLN A 781 -6.10 13.87 28.13
CA GLN A 781 -5.76 14.76 29.24
C GLN A 781 -4.55 14.22 30.01
N ALA A 782 -4.56 12.93 30.36
CA ALA A 782 -3.43 12.28 31.00
C ALA A 782 -2.17 12.33 30.12
N LEU A 783 -2.28 12.13 28.80
CA LEU A 783 -1.19 12.31 27.84
C LEU A 783 -0.57 13.72 27.92
N ALA A 784 -1.42 14.75 27.88
CA ALA A 784 -0.96 16.14 27.96
C ALA A 784 -0.29 16.46 29.30
N LEU A 785 -0.87 15.99 30.42
CA LEU A 785 -0.29 16.16 31.76
C LEU A 785 1.04 15.42 31.91
N MET A 786 1.14 14.18 31.44
CA MET A 786 2.40 13.41 31.45
C MET A 786 3.49 14.13 30.65
N ARG A 787 3.14 14.64 29.45
CA ARG A 787 4.08 15.40 28.61
C ARG A 787 4.53 16.69 29.28
N ALA A 788 3.65 17.36 30.01
CA ALA A 788 3.96 18.57 30.77
C ALA A 788 4.68 18.29 32.11
N GLY A 789 4.87 17.02 32.51
CA GLY A 789 5.42 16.67 33.83
C GLY A 789 4.50 17.02 35.00
N ARG A 790 3.19 17.12 34.75
CA ARG A 790 2.15 17.57 35.70
C ARG A 790 1.14 16.49 36.05
N MET A 791 1.37 15.24 35.64
CA MET A 791 0.49 14.12 36.01
C MET A 791 0.50 13.93 37.53
N PRO A 792 -0.66 13.94 38.21
CA PRO A 792 -0.71 13.71 39.65
C PRO A 792 -0.14 12.35 40.05
N ARG A 793 0.34 12.28 41.28
CA ARG A 793 0.74 11.01 41.90
C ARG A 793 -0.49 10.13 42.14
N LEU A 794 -0.27 8.82 42.23
CA LEU A 794 -1.37 7.87 42.46
C LEU A 794 -2.09 8.17 43.78
N SER A 795 -1.33 8.51 44.83
CA SER A 795 -1.85 8.89 46.15
C SER A 795 -2.70 10.15 46.16
N GLU A 796 -2.52 11.06 45.20
CA GLU A 796 -3.32 12.28 45.03
C GLU A 796 -4.63 11.96 44.31
N LEU A 797 -4.57 11.12 43.27
CA LEU A 797 -5.75 10.63 42.55
C LEU A 797 -6.66 9.84 43.49
N ALA A 798 -6.10 8.95 44.32
CA ALA A 798 -6.85 8.20 45.32
C ALA A 798 -7.52 9.09 46.40
N ARG A 799 -7.07 10.33 46.56
CA ARG A 799 -7.68 11.35 47.43
C ARG A 799 -8.70 12.24 46.70
N GLY A 800 -8.98 11.98 45.42
CA GLY A 800 -10.01 12.67 44.64
C GLY A 800 -9.52 13.85 43.81
N VAL A 801 -8.22 14.00 43.57
CA VAL A 801 -7.73 14.98 42.58
C VAL A 801 -8.22 14.58 41.19
N ASP A 802 -8.99 15.46 40.53
CA ASP A 802 -9.48 15.25 39.18
C ASP A 802 -8.49 15.79 38.12
N PRO A 803 -7.86 14.94 37.30
CA PRO A 803 -6.96 15.38 36.22
C PRO A 803 -7.61 16.30 35.19
N MET A 804 -8.94 16.23 34.99
CA MET A 804 -9.65 17.10 34.05
C MET A 804 -9.71 18.55 34.51
N SER A 805 -9.59 18.79 35.81
CA SER A 805 -9.57 20.14 36.39
C SER A 805 -8.21 20.83 36.33
N LEU A 806 -7.14 20.09 35.98
CA LEU A 806 -5.79 20.60 35.98
C LEU A 806 -5.50 21.39 34.69
N SER A 807 -5.02 22.63 34.86
CA SER A 807 -4.53 23.43 33.73
C SER A 807 -3.40 22.71 32.99
N LEU A 808 -3.36 22.89 31.67
CA LEU A 808 -2.30 22.41 30.79
C LEU A 808 -1.32 23.51 30.37
N ASP A 809 -1.42 24.68 31.00
CA ASP A 809 -0.52 25.80 30.73
C ASP A 809 0.86 25.44 31.26
N THR A 810 1.82 25.33 30.36
CA THR A 810 3.23 25.33 30.74
C THR A 810 3.58 26.77 31.07
N ALA A 811 4.03 27.05 32.29
CA ALA A 811 4.81 28.27 32.53
C ALA A 811 5.90 28.31 31.44
N VAL A 812 5.99 29.41 30.70
CA VAL A 812 6.97 29.60 29.63
C VAL A 812 8.36 29.53 30.24
N SER A 813 8.89 28.32 30.35
CA SER A 813 10.29 28.07 30.60
C SER A 813 10.99 28.34 29.28
N GLN A 814 11.61 29.52 29.19
CA GLN A 814 12.56 29.87 28.13
C GLN A 814 13.58 28.72 27.97
N LEU A 815 13.47 27.96 26.88
CA LEU A 815 14.52 27.09 26.35
C LEU A 815 14.63 27.30 24.84
#